data_AF-A0A6P8B6Y1-F1
#
_entry.id   AF-A0A6P8B6Y1-F1
#
_cell.length_a   1.000
_cell.length_b   1.000
_cell.length_c   1.000
_cell.angle_alpha   90.00
_cell.angle_beta   90.00
_cell.angle_gamma   90.00
#
_symmetry.space_group_name_H-M   'P 1'
#
loop_
_entity.id
_entity.type
_entity.pdbx_description
1 polymer ?
#
loop_
_entity_poly.entity_id
_entity_poly.type
_entity_poly.pdbx_seq_one_letter_code
_entity_poly.pdbx_strand_id
1 'polypeptide(L)'
;MPVFRRAFSRLSSLFTSRDVELKSDPSPMEKTATPTTGGSNSRYRVCQTLSAHGIANVVWLEEVPRAYSYDTCTGDLFLLVAEPKKAAGVLLTKGSSWQQKDTSADQDQGPLSPGAITIESKTEAESIKGELEDETSGNSDNRVVLLDAALWDYDLSTATIQPHILPAPLPTLEAFLGCLMRYWLNLSEEDLDSDPIWSHKLSCLIHNAYCIEGSYGALVKSVEFEKSLPLEVLELHFDLIGDYPGQSDIHSFRKHEYHSMRSQQIQKGTFTARRYPTGNVPLSLAEFPELTGVYTVLERNQKPSKVKTPKKTIKRMSKAAEPVRLAPLSEETSNTSQSPEAVQIQIMSDLHLETPKMLPMYGDFAIPHLCPYLALLGDIGSVWDERLYKFLHAQLLQFETVFYVMGNHEPYPATESQYDGSATWDQALSIMQEFEKTHNANLEAPKQTTEDSESPKPGRFVLLNRRRFDLSPTVTILGATLFSRIADDQRSSTSLFLSDFSNISNWTVDDHNAAHAGDLAWLNGEVAAVEQEGRVAVVLTHHSPTMLPEANDPDHLEDERGVQSAFATDLSGEVCWTSPCVRVWAFGHTHFNCDFVLHGATGEDGLQGKGKRVVANQRGYGRDDAYSFDAEKVVIVEY
;
A
#
# COMPACT_ATOMS: atom_id res chain seq x y z
N MET A 1 4.49 3.23 -19.26
CA MET A 1 4.30 4.70 -19.18
C MET A 1 5.38 5.40 -18.32
N PRO A 2 6.61 5.58 -18.81
CA PRO A 2 7.67 6.26 -18.03
C PRO A 2 7.58 7.80 -18.07
N VAL A 3 6.68 8.36 -18.89
CA VAL A 3 6.64 9.80 -19.22
C VAL A 3 5.86 10.62 -18.17
N PHE A 4 4.98 10.00 -17.38
CA PHE A 4 4.12 10.72 -16.41
C PHE A 4 4.79 11.06 -15.07
N ARG A 5 5.86 10.36 -14.65
CA ARG A 5 6.56 10.67 -13.38
C ARG A 5 7.36 11.98 -13.39
N ARG A 6 7.81 12.45 -14.56
CA ARG A 6 8.53 13.73 -14.66
C ARG A 6 7.61 14.95 -14.62
N ALA A 7 6.32 14.79 -14.95
CA ALA A 7 5.34 15.87 -14.87
C ALA A 7 4.91 16.14 -13.42
N PHE A 8 4.63 15.09 -12.63
CA PHE A 8 4.16 15.25 -11.24
C PHE A 8 5.22 15.79 -10.27
N SER A 9 6.50 15.45 -10.47
CA SER A 9 7.60 16.01 -9.67
C SER A 9 7.80 17.51 -9.90
N ARG A 10 7.43 18.04 -11.09
CA ARG A 10 7.51 19.48 -11.38
C ARG A 10 6.27 20.25 -10.90
N LEU A 11 5.12 19.59 -10.78
CA LEU A 11 3.87 20.18 -10.27
C LEU A 11 3.83 20.28 -8.73
N SER A 12 4.39 19.31 -7.99
CA SER A 12 4.52 19.40 -6.53
C SER A 12 5.31 20.64 -6.08
N SER A 13 6.36 21.02 -6.81
CA SER A 13 7.17 22.21 -6.47
C SER A 13 6.50 23.55 -6.77
N LEU A 14 5.37 23.57 -7.48
CA LEU A 14 4.61 24.80 -7.76
C LEU A 14 3.62 25.14 -6.62
N PHE A 15 3.35 24.22 -5.69
CA PHE A 15 2.33 24.39 -4.64
C PHE A 15 2.83 24.19 -3.21
N THR A 16 4.11 23.84 -3.01
CA THR A 16 4.73 23.82 -1.67
C THR A 16 5.38 25.16 -1.34
N SER A 17 4.80 25.91 -0.41
CA SER A 17 5.46 27.05 0.24
C SER A 17 6.71 26.56 0.98
N ARG A 18 7.81 27.32 0.87
CA ARG A 18 9.10 27.03 1.52
C ARG A 18 8.95 27.00 3.04
N ASP A 19 9.59 25.99 3.66
CA ASP A 19 9.89 25.95 5.09
C ASP A 19 10.53 27.28 5.55
N VAL A 20 9.87 27.98 6.46
CA VAL A 20 10.44 29.11 7.20
C VAL A 20 10.71 28.64 8.64
N GLU A 21 11.99 28.59 9.00
CA GLU A 21 12.47 28.33 10.35
C GLU A 21 11.85 29.28 11.39
N LEU A 22 11.36 28.67 12.48
CA LEU A 22 10.92 29.32 13.71
C LEU A 22 11.94 30.32 14.24
N LYS A 23 11.50 31.58 14.41
CA LYS A 23 12.06 32.51 15.41
C LYS A 23 10.95 33.04 16.31
N SER A 24 11.29 33.01 17.59
CA SER A 24 10.51 33.29 18.80
C SER A 24 9.59 34.53 18.79
N ASP A 25 8.45 34.37 19.47
CA ASP A 25 7.42 35.36 19.86
C ASP A 25 7.91 36.78 20.19
N PRO A 26 7.03 37.77 19.94
CA PRO A 26 6.55 38.56 21.06
C PRO A 26 5.02 38.76 21.12
N SER A 27 4.54 38.76 22.37
CA SER A 27 3.23 39.13 22.96
C SER A 27 2.39 40.23 22.24
N PRO A 28 1.05 40.28 22.43
CA PRO A 28 0.09 40.80 21.46
C PRO A 28 -0.07 42.32 21.55
N MET A 29 0.03 43.00 20.43
CA MET A 29 -0.53 44.34 20.24
C MET A 29 -1.66 44.27 19.22
N GLU A 30 -2.86 44.59 19.70
CA GLU A 30 -3.98 45.12 18.93
C GLU A 30 -3.47 46.05 17.82
N LYS A 31 -3.58 45.61 16.57
CA LYS A 31 -3.49 46.50 15.41
C LYS A 31 -4.85 46.56 14.74
N THR A 32 -5.60 47.58 15.12
CA THR A 32 -6.70 48.14 14.35
C THR A 32 -6.22 48.45 12.93
N ALA A 33 -6.62 47.66 11.95
CA ALA A 33 -6.41 47.96 10.54
C ALA A 33 -7.58 48.83 10.02
N THR A 34 -7.26 50.07 9.68
CA THR A 34 -8.11 50.94 8.86
C THR A 34 -8.18 50.42 7.42
N PRO A 35 -9.32 50.55 6.72
CA PRO A 35 -9.55 49.92 5.43
C PRO A 35 -8.76 50.62 4.32
N THR A 36 -7.85 49.89 3.68
CA THR A 36 -7.24 50.30 2.41
C THR A 36 -8.29 50.22 1.30
N THR A 37 -8.85 51.37 0.96
CA THR A 37 -9.68 51.58 -0.24
C THR A 37 -8.83 51.53 -1.51
N GLY A 38 -9.23 50.68 -2.46
CA GLY A 38 -8.94 50.90 -3.88
C GLY A 38 -8.12 49.82 -4.59
N GLY A 39 -8.71 48.66 -4.84
CA GLY A 39 -8.17 47.68 -5.80
C GLY A 39 -8.62 46.25 -5.55
N SER A 40 -9.90 45.92 -5.78
CA SER A 40 -10.41 44.54 -6.05
C SER A 40 -11.95 44.53 -6.03
N ASN A 41 -12.61 45.15 -7.01
CA ASN A 41 -14.08 45.14 -7.12
C ASN A 41 -14.60 44.64 -8.49
N SER A 42 -13.70 44.27 -9.39
CA SER A 42 -14.04 43.84 -10.76
C SER A 42 -14.39 42.35 -10.83
N ARG A 43 -13.62 41.49 -10.15
CA ARG A 43 -13.73 40.01 -10.24
C ARG A 43 -15.15 39.51 -10.00
N TYR A 44 -15.79 39.97 -8.93
CA TYR A 44 -17.12 39.51 -8.52
C TYR A 44 -18.29 40.25 -9.18
N ARG A 45 -18.03 41.17 -10.11
CA ARG A 45 -19.08 41.90 -10.84
C ARG A 45 -19.99 40.95 -11.64
N VAL A 46 -19.46 39.81 -12.06
CA VAL A 46 -20.22 38.74 -12.70
C VAL A 46 -21.35 38.23 -11.80
N CYS A 47 -21.09 38.07 -10.50
CA CYS A 47 -22.08 37.61 -9.51
C CYS A 47 -23.23 38.63 -9.38
N GLN A 48 -22.90 39.92 -9.36
CA GLN A 48 -23.89 41.01 -9.32
C GLN A 48 -24.73 41.04 -10.60
N THR A 49 -24.10 40.79 -11.75
CA THR A 49 -24.77 40.77 -13.05
C THR A 49 -25.77 39.62 -13.14
N LEU A 50 -25.37 38.42 -12.74
CA LEU A 50 -26.24 37.25 -12.68
C LEU A 50 -27.42 37.48 -11.72
N SER A 51 -27.14 38.01 -10.53
CA SER A 51 -28.16 38.32 -9.52
C SER A 51 -29.18 39.35 -10.04
N ALA A 52 -28.73 40.39 -10.75
CA ALA A 52 -29.61 41.40 -11.34
C ALA A 52 -30.55 40.84 -12.42
N HIS A 53 -30.17 39.73 -13.05
CA HIS A 53 -31.00 39.00 -14.02
C HIS A 53 -31.80 37.86 -13.39
N GLY A 54 -31.88 37.81 -12.06
CA GLY A 54 -32.63 36.79 -11.32
C GLY A 54 -31.98 35.40 -11.38
N ILE A 55 -30.68 35.31 -11.65
CA ILE A 55 -29.93 34.05 -11.65
C ILE A 55 -29.21 33.91 -10.32
N ALA A 56 -29.70 32.98 -9.50
CA ALA A 56 -29.04 32.59 -8.26
C ALA A 56 -27.64 32.04 -8.57
N ASN A 57 -26.65 32.54 -7.85
CA ASN A 57 -25.26 32.21 -8.01
C ASN A 57 -24.56 32.26 -6.67
N VAL A 58 -23.52 31.45 -6.52
CA VAL A 58 -22.64 31.45 -5.35
C VAL A 58 -21.22 31.16 -5.78
N VAL A 59 -20.26 31.80 -5.13
CA VAL A 59 -18.84 31.52 -5.31
C VAL A 59 -18.52 30.11 -4.80
N TRP A 60 -17.70 29.36 -5.53
CA TRP A 60 -17.47 27.93 -5.27
C TRP A 60 -15.98 27.55 -5.31
N LEU A 61 -15.72 26.25 -5.14
CA LEU A 61 -14.40 25.61 -5.13
C LEU A 61 -13.32 26.41 -4.39
N GLU A 62 -12.19 26.70 -5.04
CA GLU A 62 -11.01 27.26 -4.41
C GLU A 62 -11.18 28.71 -3.95
N GLU A 63 -12.20 29.44 -4.40
CA GLU A 63 -12.53 30.75 -3.84
C GLU A 63 -13.06 30.68 -2.41
N VAL A 64 -13.80 29.62 -2.06
CA VAL A 64 -14.47 29.56 -0.75
C VAL A 64 -13.46 29.47 0.40
N PRO A 65 -12.51 28.49 0.43
CA PRO A 65 -11.50 28.44 1.49
C PRO A 65 -10.63 29.70 1.54
N ARG A 66 -10.30 30.28 0.38
CA ARG A 66 -9.47 31.50 0.30
C ARG A 66 -10.18 32.72 0.88
N ALA A 67 -11.48 32.85 0.66
CA ALA A 67 -12.29 33.90 1.27
C ALA A 67 -12.22 33.81 2.81
N TYR A 68 -12.23 32.60 3.36
CA TYR A 68 -12.11 32.34 4.80
C TYR A 68 -10.66 32.35 5.33
N SER A 69 -9.63 32.34 4.49
CA SER A 69 -8.21 32.38 4.90
C SER A 69 -7.54 33.76 4.75
N TYR A 70 -8.31 34.81 4.43
CA TYR A 70 -7.84 36.20 4.24
C TYR A 70 -6.77 36.40 3.14
N ASP A 71 -6.68 35.49 2.16
CA ASP A 71 -5.73 35.59 1.04
C ASP A 71 -6.41 36.09 -0.24
N THR A 72 -5.72 36.91 -1.03
CA THR A 72 -6.26 37.47 -2.27
C THR A 72 -6.19 36.45 -3.41
N CYS A 73 -7.31 36.26 -4.12
CA CYS A 73 -7.45 35.24 -5.15
C CYS A 73 -6.74 35.61 -6.47
N THR A 74 -5.97 34.68 -7.04
CA THR A 74 -5.49 34.68 -8.44
C THR A 74 -5.90 33.36 -9.09
N GLY A 75 -6.52 33.39 -10.29
CA GLY A 75 -7.00 32.16 -10.98
C GLY A 75 -8.43 32.28 -11.54
N ASP A 76 -8.95 31.18 -12.09
CA ASP A 76 -10.34 31.10 -12.59
C ASP A 76 -11.36 31.31 -11.47
N LEU A 77 -12.46 32.03 -11.73
CA LEU A 77 -13.56 32.24 -10.79
C LEU A 77 -14.64 31.18 -10.96
N PHE A 78 -14.82 30.31 -9.97
CA PHE A 78 -15.85 29.27 -10.01
C PHE A 78 -17.17 29.74 -9.40
N LEU A 79 -18.26 29.57 -10.14
CA LEU A 79 -19.61 29.91 -9.69
C LEU A 79 -20.53 28.71 -9.84
N LEU A 80 -21.20 28.32 -8.75
CA LEU A 80 -22.39 27.47 -8.87
C LEU A 80 -23.59 28.31 -9.27
N VAL A 81 -24.35 27.82 -10.24
CA VAL A 81 -25.58 28.43 -10.74
C VAL A 81 -26.63 27.36 -10.99
N ALA A 82 -27.91 27.73 -10.85
CA ALA A 82 -29.02 26.79 -11.08
C ALA A 82 -29.14 26.34 -12.54
N GLU A 83 -28.75 27.21 -13.48
CA GLU A 83 -28.89 26.96 -14.91
C GLU A 83 -27.65 27.49 -15.67
N PRO A 84 -26.55 26.70 -15.79
CA PRO A 84 -25.28 27.17 -16.38
C PRO A 84 -25.43 27.78 -17.77
N LYS A 85 -26.26 27.18 -18.64
CA LYS A 85 -26.49 27.70 -20.00
C LYS A 85 -27.19 29.06 -20.00
N LYS A 86 -28.14 29.27 -19.09
CA LYS A 86 -28.86 30.56 -18.96
C LYS A 86 -27.95 31.63 -18.37
N ALA A 87 -27.14 31.27 -17.37
CA ALA A 87 -26.11 32.13 -16.81
C ALA A 87 -25.10 32.55 -17.89
N ALA A 88 -24.62 31.60 -18.69
CA ALA A 88 -23.75 31.90 -19.83
C ALA A 88 -24.44 32.83 -20.85
N GLY A 89 -25.72 32.61 -21.16
CA GLY A 89 -26.49 33.49 -22.05
C GLY A 89 -26.54 34.95 -21.58
N VAL A 90 -26.74 35.19 -20.28
CA VAL A 90 -26.71 36.55 -19.69
C VAL A 90 -25.30 37.16 -19.78
N LEU A 91 -24.26 36.36 -19.56
CA LEU A 91 -22.88 36.85 -19.64
C LEU A 91 -22.42 37.06 -21.09
N LEU A 92 -23.00 36.37 -22.07
CA LEU A 92 -22.65 36.46 -23.49
C LEU A 92 -23.57 37.39 -24.29
N THR A 93 -24.48 38.11 -23.63
CA THR A 93 -25.43 39.02 -24.30
C THR A 93 -24.71 40.02 -25.21
N LYS A 94 -25.38 40.43 -26.30
CA LYS A 94 -24.81 41.30 -27.34
C LYS A 94 -24.23 42.59 -26.74
N GLY A 95 -22.93 42.81 -26.91
CA GLY A 95 -22.17 43.93 -26.33
C GLY A 95 -21.39 43.61 -25.05
N SER A 96 -21.46 42.37 -24.56
CA SER A 96 -20.68 41.90 -23.41
C SER A 96 -19.17 41.85 -23.71
N SER A 97 -18.36 42.13 -22.68
CA SER A 97 -16.90 41.96 -22.66
C SER A 97 -16.48 40.48 -22.58
N TRP A 98 -17.43 39.55 -22.53
CA TRP A 98 -17.17 38.12 -22.35
C TRP A 98 -17.39 37.30 -23.63
N GLN A 99 -16.63 36.23 -23.79
CA GLN A 99 -16.77 35.21 -24.84
C GLN A 99 -16.69 33.80 -24.24
N GLN A 100 -17.33 32.82 -24.88
CA GLN A 100 -17.23 31.43 -24.47
C GLN A 100 -15.94 30.83 -25.01
N LYS A 101 -15.18 30.10 -24.19
CA LYS A 101 -13.98 29.40 -24.65
C LYS A 101 -14.40 28.12 -25.38
N ASP A 102 -13.97 27.93 -26.63
CA ASP A 102 -14.16 26.67 -27.35
C ASP A 102 -13.27 25.59 -26.73
N THR A 103 -13.87 24.62 -26.07
CA THR A 103 -13.18 23.52 -25.35
C THR A 103 -12.63 22.43 -26.27
N SER A 104 -12.72 22.58 -27.59
CA SER A 104 -12.31 21.54 -28.56
C SER A 104 -10.83 21.58 -28.97
N ALA A 105 -10.05 22.57 -28.55
CA ALA A 105 -8.72 22.85 -29.14
C ALA A 105 -7.54 22.96 -28.16
N ASP A 106 -7.73 22.77 -26.85
CA ASP A 106 -6.69 23.01 -25.85
C ASP A 106 -6.50 21.77 -24.97
N GLN A 107 -5.41 21.02 -25.16
CA GLN A 107 -5.10 19.81 -24.39
C GLN A 107 -4.72 20.10 -22.93
N ASP A 108 -4.59 21.37 -22.53
CA ASP A 108 -3.92 21.71 -21.28
C ASP A 108 -4.84 22.18 -20.14
N GLN A 109 -6.15 22.37 -20.36
CA GLN A 109 -7.12 22.54 -19.25
C GLN A 109 -8.48 21.95 -19.61
N GLY A 110 -8.60 20.63 -19.47
CA GLY A 110 -9.86 19.88 -19.53
C GLY A 110 -10.84 20.30 -18.43
N PRO A 111 -12.14 20.03 -18.61
CA PRO A 111 -13.21 20.60 -17.78
C PRO A 111 -13.05 20.15 -16.32
N LEU A 112 -12.93 21.13 -15.43
CA LEU A 112 -12.81 20.95 -13.97
C LEU A 112 -14.07 20.33 -13.31
N SER A 113 -15.08 19.97 -14.10
CA SER A 113 -16.21 19.12 -13.73
C SER A 113 -17.02 18.79 -15.00
N PRO A 114 -17.68 17.62 -15.10
CA PRO A 114 -18.57 17.33 -16.22
C PRO A 114 -19.64 18.42 -16.42
N GLY A 115 -19.72 18.97 -17.63
CA GLY A 115 -20.76 19.96 -17.98
C GLY A 115 -20.49 21.42 -17.60
N ALA A 116 -19.30 21.75 -17.08
CA ALA A 116 -18.90 23.13 -16.82
C ALA A 116 -18.88 23.99 -18.09
N ILE A 117 -19.25 25.28 -17.95
CA ILE A 117 -19.16 26.27 -19.04
C ILE A 117 -18.12 27.32 -18.67
N THR A 118 -17.05 27.40 -19.45
CA THR A 118 -15.98 28.39 -19.25
C THR A 118 -16.19 29.61 -20.13
N ILE A 119 -16.12 30.78 -19.51
CA ILE A 119 -16.29 32.08 -20.13
C ILE A 119 -15.06 32.93 -19.81
N GLU A 120 -14.51 33.61 -20.80
CA GLU A 120 -13.33 34.45 -20.66
C GLU A 120 -13.58 35.87 -21.15
N SER A 121 -12.85 36.85 -20.60
CA SER A 121 -12.90 38.22 -21.12
C SER A 121 -12.31 38.26 -22.53
N LYS A 122 -12.96 38.99 -23.44
CA LYS A 122 -12.40 39.38 -24.73
C LYS A 122 -11.14 40.20 -24.45
N THR A 123 -9.97 39.67 -24.77
CA THR A 123 -8.72 40.46 -24.77
C THR A 123 -8.77 41.45 -25.92
N GLU A 124 -8.29 42.68 -25.73
CA GLU A 124 -8.10 43.68 -26.80
C GLU A 124 -6.99 43.30 -27.80
N ALA A 125 -6.79 42.00 -28.07
CA ALA A 125 -5.68 41.45 -28.84
C ALA A 125 -6.08 40.97 -30.26
N GLU A 126 -7.20 41.45 -30.81
CA GLU A 126 -7.47 41.35 -32.25
C GLU A 126 -6.98 42.59 -33.04
N SER A 127 -6.29 43.53 -32.39
CA SER A 127 -5.54 44.56 -33.08
C SER A 127 -4.06 44.47 -32.72
N ILE A 128 -3.23 44.26 -33.74
CA ILE A 128 -1.76 44.20 -33.73
C ILE A 128 -1.19 42.78 -33.69
N LYS A 129 -1.08 42.20 -34.89
CA LYS A 129 0.00 41.25 -35.23
C LYS A 129 1.35 41.99 -35.08
N GLY A 130 2.22 41.52 -34.20
CA GLY A 130 3.59 41.99 -34.13
C GLY A 130 4.35 41.44 -32.92
N GLU A 131 5.10 40.36 -33.16
CA GLU A 131 6.40 40.02 -32.55
C GLU A 131 6.62 40.34 -31.07
N LEU A 132 6.61 39.31 -30.22
CA LEU A 132 7.72 38.86 -29.35
C LEU A 132 7.16 37.83 -28.34
N GLU A 133 7.70 36.61 -28.41
CA GLU A 133 7.47 35.55 -27.44
C GLU A 133 8.16 35.91 -26.12
N ASP A 134 7.37 36.13 -25.06
CA ASP A 134 7.83 36.00 -23.68
C ASP A 134 6.78 35.16 -22.94
N GLU A 135 7.00 33.86 -22.89
CA GLU A 135 6.20 32.89 -22.16
C GLU A 135 6.50 33.00 -20.66
N THR A 136 5.90 33.95 -19.96
CA THR A 136 5.55 33.81 -18.54
C THR A 136 4.50 34.85 -18.13
N SER A 137 3.43 34.38 -17.48
CA SER A 137 2.27 35.13 -16.96
C SER A 137 1.09 35.36 -17.93
N GLY A 138 0.37 34.27 -18.25
CA GLY A 138 -1.01 34.37 -18.71
C GLY A 138 -1.87 34.99 -17.61
N ASN A 139 -2.49 36.14 -17.91
CA ASN A 139 -3.34 36.90 -16.99
C ASN A 139 -4.59 36.07 -16.60
N SER A 140 -4.50 35.34 -15.48
CA SER A 140 -5.51 34.39 -14.98
C SER A 140 -6.72 35.06 -14.32
N ASP A 141 -6.76 36.39 -14.24
CA ASP A 141 -7.81 37.16 -13.56
C ASP A 141 -9.14 37.27 -14.32
N ASN A 142 -9.24 36.70 -15.52
CA ASN A 142 -10.31 36.99 -16.48
C ASN A 142 -11.13 35.77 -16.96
N ARG A 143 -11.13 34.65 -16.23
CA ARG A 143 -11.93 33.45 -16.55
C ARG A 143 -12.97 33.17 -15.48
N VAL A 144 -14.18 32.84 -15.91
CA VAL A 144 -15.32 32.43 -15.07
C VAL A 144 -15.78 31.05 -15.51
N VAL A 145 -15.88 30.13 -14.56
CA VAL A 145 -16.35 28.77 -14.77
C VAL A 145 -17.70 28.60 -14.10
N LEU A 146 -18.73 28.32 -14.90
CA LEU A 146 -20.08 28.09 -14.44
C LEU A 146 -20.33 26.60 -14.22
N LEU A 147 -20.66 26.25 -12.99
CA LEU A 147 -20.92 24.90 -12.51
C LEU A 147 -22.43 24.73 -12.22
N ASP A 148 -22.96 23.54 -12.49
CA ASP A 148 -24.36 23.23 -12.18
C ASP A 148 -24.54 22.96 -10.68
N ALA A 149 -25.32 23.78 -9.99
CA ALA A 149 -25.61 23.60 -8.57
C ALA A 149 -26.26 22.23 -8.24
N ALA A 150 -27.00 21.64 -9.18
CA ALA A 150 -27.62 20.34 -8.99
C ALA A 150 -26.60 19.20 -8.86
N LEU A 151 -25.43 19.32 -9.48
CA LEU A 151 -24.35 18.33 -9.39
C LEU A 151 -23.77 18.25 -7.97
N TRP A 152 -23.83 19.36 -7.23
CA TRP A 152 -23.25 19.52 -5.90
C TRP A 152 -24.27 19.42 -4.77
N ASP A 153 -25.55 19.18 -5.10
CA ASP A 153 -26.65 19.11 -4.14
C ASP A 153 -26.69 20.35 -3.20
N TYR A 154 -26.35 21.52 -3.74
CA TYR A 154 -26.26 22.77 -2.97
C TYR A 154 -27.49 23.66 -3.18
N ASP A 155 -28.12 24.08 -2.07
CA ASP A 155 -29.22 25.05 -2.10
C ASP A 155 -28.68 26.49 -2.20
N LEU A 156 -28.73 27.06 -3.41
CA LEU A 156 -28.31 28.43 -3.70
C LEU A 156 -29.01 29.49 -2.85
N SER A 157 -30.19 29.22 -2.30
CA SER A 157 -30.92 30.19 -1.46
C SER A 157 -30.25 30.42 -0.09
N THR A 158 -29.38 29.50 0.33
CA THR A 158 -28.65 29.59 1.60
C THR A 158 -27.39 30.46 1.52
N ALA A 159 -26.96 30.82 0.31
CA ALA A 159 -25.80 31.69 0.10
C ALA A 159 -26.06 33.09 0.66
N THR A 160 -25.08 33.65 1.38
CA THR A 160 -25.18 34.99 1.96
C THR A 160 -24.06 35.88 1.46
N ILE A 161 -24.32 37.19 1.37
CA ILE A 161 -23.29 38.17 1.05
C ILE A 161 -22.68 38.60 2.37
N GLN A 162 -21.37 38.38 2.53
CA GLN A 162 -20.60 38.78 3.71
C GLN A 162 -19.53 39.79 3.29
N PRO A 163 -19.87 41.10 3.16
CA PRO A 163 -18.99 42.07 2.50
C PRO A 163 -17.61 42.26 3.15
N HIS A 164 -17.47 41.88 4.42
CA HIS A 164 -16.22 41.92 5.17
C HIS A 164 -15.28 40.75 4.86
N ILE A 165 -15.81 39.68 4.25
CA ILE A 165 -15.08 38.50 3.76
C ILE A 165 -14.96 38.57 2.24
N LEU A 166 -16.11 38.73 1.55
CA LEU A 166 -16.21 38.71 0.09
C LEU A 166 -17.43 39.51 -0.39
N PRO A 167 -17.31 40.40 -1.39
CA PRO A 167 -18.45 41.16 -1.94
C PRO A 167 -19.26 40.34 -2.97
N ALA A 168 -19.53 39.06 -2.69
CA ALA A 168 -20.29 38.14 -3.53
C ALA A 168 -21.11 37.15 -2.67
N PRO A 169 -22.13 36.48 -3.22
CA PRO A 169 -22.79 35.39 -2.50
C PRO A 169 -21.78 34.28 -2.20
N LEU A 170 -21.68 33.92 -0.92
CA LEU A 170 -20.71 32.96 -0.38
C LEU A 170 -21.48 31.90 0.43
N PRO A 171 -21.14 30.60 0.32
CA PRO A 171 -21.73 29.57 1.16
C PRO A 171 -21.16 29.67 2.58
N THR A 172 -21.89 29.16 3.58
CA THR A 172 -21.25 28.90 4.87
C THR A 172 -20.23 27.77 4.73
N LEU A 173 -19.24 27.72 5.61
CA LEU A 173 -18.16 26.74 5.49
C LEU A 173 -18.68 25.31 5.72
N GLU A 174 -19.70 25.14 6.56
CA GLU A 174 -20.40 23.87 6.83
C GLU A 174 -21.10 23.36 5.56
N ALA A 175 -21.87 24.22 4.89
CA ALA A 175 -22.62 23.86 3.70
C ALA A 175 -21.68 23.54 2.53
N PHE A 176 -20.62 24.34 2.37
CA PHE A 176 -19.58 24.09 1.38
C PHE A 176 -18.89 22.74 1.62
N LEU A 177 -18.33 22.53 2.81
CA LEU A 177 -17.60 21.30 3.13
C LEU A 177 -18.50 20.06 3.07
N GLY A 178 -19.74 20.17 3.56
CA GLY A 178 -20.73 19.10 3.47
C GLY A 178 -21.00 18.66 2.03
N CYS A 179 -21.23 19.61 1.12
CA CYS A 179 -21.44 19.33 -0.30
C CYS A 179 -20.19 18.72 -0.97
N LEU A 180 -18.99 19.25 -0.71
CA LEU A 180 -17.76 18.72 -1.30
C LEU A 180 -17.47 17.29 -0.85
N MET A 181 -17.58 17.02 0.46
CA MET A 181 -17.37 15.69 1.00
C MET A 181 -18.42 14.71 0.46
N ARG A 182 -19.70 15.09 0.42
CA ARG A 182 -20.76 14.25 -0.15
C ARG A 182 -20.52 13.93 -1.62
N TYR A 183 -20.14 14.93 -2.42
CA TYR A 183 -19.82 14.73 -3.83
C TYR A 183 -18.66 13.74 -3.97
N TRP A 184 -17.56 13.95 -3.24
CA TRP A 184 -16.39 13.08 -3.25
C TRP A 184 -16.73 11.64 -2.85
N LEU A 185 -17.51 11.42 -1.78
CA LEU A 185 -17.89 10.09 -1.30
C LEU A 185 -18.79 9.30 -2.26
N ASN A 186 -19.49 10.00 -3.16
CA ASN A 186 -20.40 9.41 -4.14
C ASN A 186 -19.74 9.17 -5.50
N LEU A 187 -18.48 9.55 -5.69
CA LEU A 187 -17.75 9.21 -6.90
C LEU A 187 -17.58 7.70 -6.98
N SER A 188 -17.90 7.11 -8.13
CA SER A 188 -17.59 5.71 -8.38
C SER A 188 -16.08 5.54 -8.64
N GLU A 189 -15.60 4.31 -8.56
CA GLU A 189 -14.23 3.97 -8.95
C GLU A 189 -13.95 4.39 -10.41
N GLU A 190 -14.90 4.19 -11.31
CA GLU A 190 -14.83 4.64 -12.70
C GLU A 190 -14.71 6.17 -12.81
N ASP A 191 -15.44 6.93 -11.99
CA ASP A 191 -15.34 8.40 -11.97
C ASP A 191 -13.96 8.88 -11.50
N LEU A 192 -13.40 8.23 -10.47
CA LEU A 192 -12.08 8.55 -9.93
C LEU A 192 -10.96 8.26 -10.93
N ASP A 193 -11.09 7.18 -11.69
CA ASP A 193 -10.10 6.76 -12.69
C ASP A 193 -10.24 7.50 -14.02
N SER A 194 -11.45 7.93 -14.37
CA SER A 194 -11.71 8.64 -15.62
C SER A 194 -11.04 10.03 -15.67
N ASP A 195 -10.91 10.70 -14.51
CA ASP A 195 -10.21 11.97 -14.37
C ASP A 195 -9.42 12.04 -13.04
N PRO A 196 -8.21 11.44 -12.98
CA PRO A 196 -7.40 11.41 -11.77
C PRO A 196 -6.87 12.79 -11.36
N ILE A 197 -6.78 13.73 -12.32
CA ILE A 197 -6.38 15.11 -12.03
C ILE A 197 -7.49 15.82 -11.27
N TRP A 198 -8.73 15.67 -11.72
CA TRP A 198 -9.91 16.19 -11.02
C TRP A 198 -10.07 15.59 -9.63
N SER A 199 -10.01 14.25 -9.52
CA SER A 199 -10.09 13.54 -8.25
C SER A 199 -9.04 14.02 -7.24
N HIS A 200 -7.79 14.21 -7.68
CA HIS A 200 -6.73 14.75 -6.84
C HIS A 200 -6.98 16.21 -6.43
N LYS A 201 -7.41 17.08 -7.36
CA LYS A 201 -7.73 18.48 -7.06
C LYS A 201 -8.86 18.60 -6.04
N LEU A 202 -9.93 17.82 -6.19
CA LEU A 202 -11.05 17.78 -5.26
C LEU A 202 -10.60 17.35 -3.86
N SER A 203 -9.78 16.30 -3.77
CA SER A 203 -9.22 15.80 -2.51
C SER A 203 -8.35 16.87 -1.82
N CYS A 204 -7.49 17.56 -2.57
CA CYS A 204 -6.68 18.67 -2.06
C CYS A 204 -7.53 19.86 -1.59
N LEU A 205 -8.62 20.18 -2.30
CA LEU A 205 -9.54 21.25 -1.92
C LEU A 205 -10.22 20.97 -0.58
N ILE A 206 -10.70 19.73 -0.39
CA ILE A 206 -11.26 19.29 0.89
C ILE A 206 -10.19 19.43 1.99
N HIS A 207 -8.99 18.87 1.79
CA HIS A 207 -7.91 18.94 2.78
C HIS A 207 -7.56 20.39 3.18
N ASN A 208 -7.39 21.27 2.20
CA ASN A 208 -7.02 22.67 2.43
C ASN A 208 -8.04 23.42 3.29
N ALA A 209 -9.33 23.12 3.16
CA ALA A 209 -10.38 23.72 3.98
C ALA A 209 -10.27 23.32 5.47
N TYR A 210 -9.69 22.16 5.78
CA TYR A 210 -9.39 21.73 7.15
C TYR A 210 -8.05 22.29 7.69
N CYS A 211 -7.23 22.86 6.81
CA CYS A 211 -5.94 23.48 7.12
C CYS A 211 -6.01 25.02 7.22
N ILE A 212 -7.19 25.63 7.12
CA ILE A 212 -7.36 27.07 7.32
C ILE A 212 -6.91 27.44 8.74
N GLU A 213 -6.11 28.50 8.88
CA GLU A 213 -5.62 28.96 10.19
C GLU A 213 -6.60 29.93 10.89
N GLY A 214 -6.30 30.28 12.15
CA GLY A 214 -7.05 31.29 12.89
C GLY A 214 -8.45 30.85 13.33
N SER A 215 -9.39 31.81 13.39
CA SER A 215 -10.74 31.57 13.92
C SER A 215 -11.55 30.58 13.08
N TYR A 216 -11.32 30.52 11.77
CA TYR A 216 -12.03 29.58 10.90
C TYR A 216 -11.47 28.15 11.01
N GLY A 217 -10.15 28.00 11.20
CA GLY A 217 -9.57 26.70 11.56
C GLY A 217 -10.14 26.15 12.87
N ALA A 218 -10.30 27.01 13.87
CA ALA A 218 -10.95 26.65 15.13
C ALA A 218 -12.44 26.30 14.95
N LEU A 219 -13.13 27.02 14.05
CA LEU A 219 -14.53 26.76 13.71
C LEU A 219 -14.70 25.36 13.10
N VAL A 220 -13.93 24.99 12.07
CA VAL A 220 -14.05 23.69 11.37
C VAL A 220 -13.84 22.51 12.32
N LYS A 221 -13.03 22.69 13.38
CA LYS A 221 -12.74 21.64 14.37
C LYS A 221 -13.72 21.64 15.56
N SER A 222 -14.66 22.59 15.62
CA SER A 222 -15.60 22.77 16.73
C SER A 222 -16.74 21.73 16.74
N VAL A 223 -17.37 21.56 17.91
CA VAL A 223 -18.53 20.67 18.09
C VAL A 223 -19.77 21.26 17.40
N GLU A 224 -19.86 22.58 17.32
CA GLU A 224 -20.94 23.32 16.67
C GLU A 224 -20.92 23.11 15.15
N PHE A 225 -19.73 23.06 14.57
CA PHE A 225 -19.53 22.77 13.15
C PHE A 225 -19.94 21.34 12.80
N GLU A 226 -19.51 20.36 13.59
CA GLU A 226 -19.91 18.95 13.47
C GLU A 226 -21.43 18.77 13.42
N LYS A 227 -22.18 19.43 14.32
CA LYS A 227 -23.65 19.34 14.38
C LYS A 227 -24.36 19.89 13.14
N SER A 228 -23.65 20.70 12.36
CA SER A 228 -24.17 21.34 11.15
C SER A 228 -23.82 20.56 9.89
N LEU A 229 -22.94 19.56 9.98
CA LEU A 229 -22.59 18.69 8.87
C LEU A 229 -23.63 17.58 8.67
N PRO A 230 -23.84 17.12 7.43
CA PRO A 230 -24.63 15.91 7.16
C PRO A 230 -24.06 14.69 7.88
N LEU A 231 -24.92 13.77 8.34
CA LEU A 231 -24.48 12.61 9.12
C LEU A 231 -23.54 11.70 8.31
N GLU A 232 -23.84 11.52 7.03
CA GLU A 232 -23.11 10.62 6.13
C GLU A 232 -21.66 11.05 5.85
N VAL A 233 -21.30 12.30 6.13
CA VAL A 233 -19.92 12.79 5.96
C VAL A 233 -19.12 12.79 7.27
N LEU A 234 -19.74 12.45 8.40
CA LEU A 234 -19.14 12.62 9.72
C LEU A 234 -17.92 11.72 9.94
N GLU A 235 -17.87 10.52 9.37
CA GLU A 235 -16.70 9.65 9.51
C GLU A 235 -15.46 10.26 8.83
N LEU A 236 -15.62 10.78 7.61
CA LEU A 236 -14.57 11.51 6.90
C LEU A 236 -14.17 12.78 7.66
N HIS A 237 -15.15 13.50 8.20
CA HIS A 237 -14.88 14.68 9.03
C HIS A 237 -14.01 14.33 10.24
N PHE A 238 -14.38 13.28 11.00
CA PHE A 238 -13.63 12.85 12.18
C PHE A 238 -12.23 12.34 11.86
N ASP A 239 -12.06 11.71 10.70
CA ASP A 239 -10.74 11.45 10.17
C ASP A 239 -9.98 12.75 9.94
N LEU A 240 -10.48 13.67 9.11
CA LEU A 240 -9.75 14.88 8.73
C LEU A 240 -9.39 15.81 9.90
N ILE A 241 -10.18 15.83 10.99
CA ILE A 241 -9.84 16.59 12.21
C ILE A 241 -9.10 15.76 13.25
N GLY A 242 -9.02 14.44 13.05
CA GLY A 242 -8.42 13.50 13.97
C GLY A 242 -6.92 13.71 14.10
N ASP A 243 -6.43 13.57 15.32
CA ASP A 243 -5.00 13.64 15.64
C ASP A 243 -4.57 12.27 16.17
N TYR A 244 -4.48 11.31 15.26
CA TYR A 244 -4.10 9.93 15.55
C TYR A 244 -2.85 9.54 14.77
N PRO A 245 -2.00 8.68 15.35
CA PRO A 245 -0.80 8.26 14.68
C PRO A 245 -1.17 7.42 13.46
N GLY A 246 -0.47 7.64 12.35
CA GLY A 246 -0.71 6.83 11.17
C GLY A 246 -1.74 7.37 10.17
N GLN A 247 -2.17 8.63 10.31
CA GLN A 247 -3.15 9.22 9.41
C GLN A 247 -2.64 9.29 7.97
N SER A 248 -3.41 8.71 7.04
CA SER A 248 -3.13 8.71 5.60
C SER A 248 -3.73 9.93 4.89
N ASP A 249 -3.14 10.33 3.78
CA ASP A 249 -3.64 11.48 3.01
C ASP A 249 -4.99 11.19 2.34
N ILE A 250 -5.89 12.18 2.30
CA ILE A 250 -7.22 12.05 1.68
C ILE A 250 -7.21 11.64 0.21
N HIS A 251 -6.13 11.94 -0.53
CA HIS A 251 -6.00 11.58 -1.95
C HIS A 251 -5.68 10.09 -2.17
N SER A 252 -5.58 9.29 -1.11
CA SER A 252 -5.46 7.83 -1.20
C SER A 252 -6.77 7.21 -1.69
N PHE A 253 -6.70 6.44 -2.77
CA PHE A 253 -7.83 5.68 -3.31
C PHE A 253 -8.47 4.78 -2.23
N ARG A 254 -7.65 4.11 -1.42
CA ARG A 254 -8.11 3.23 -0.33
C ARG A 254 -8.89 4.02 0.74
N LYS A 255 -8.46 5.25 1.02
CA LYS A 255 -9.16 6.13 1.96
C LYS A 255 -10.53 6.56 1.44
N HIS A 256 -10.64 6.81 0.13
CA HIS A 256 -11.95 7.00 -0.50
C HIS A 256 -12.84 5.78 -0.34
N GLU A 257 -12.34 4.59 -0.68
CA GLU A 257 -13.08 3.32 -0.58
C GLU A 257 -13.64 3.11 0.83
N TYR A 258 -12.81 3.29 1.86
CA TYR A 258 -13.23 3.21 3.26
C TYR A 258 -14.37 4.20 3.59
N HIS A 259 -14.17 5.48 3.29
CA HIS A 259 -15.11 6.52 3.70
C HIS A 259 -16.40 6.47 2.90
N SER A 260 -16.35 6.08 1.62
CA SER A 260 -17.55 5.85 0.80
C SER A 260 -18.39 4.70 1.37
N MET A 261 -17.75 3.58 1.74
CA MET A 261 -18.43 2.48 2.44
C MET A 261 -19.08 2.94 3.75
N ARG A 262 -18.34 3.68 4.60
CA ARG A 262 -18.86 4.18 5.89
C ARG A 262 -20.02 5.15 5.70
N SER A 263 -19.93 6.05 4.73
CA SER A 263 -21.03 6.96 4.35
C SER A 263 -22.32 6.18 4.04
N GLN A 264 -22.22 5.12 3.22
CA GLN A 264 -23.38 4.27 2.91
C GLN A 264 -23.92 3.53 4.14
N GLN A 265 -23.06 3.07 5.05
CA GLN A 265 -23.49 2.41 6.29
C GLN A 265 -24.20 3.38 7.26
N ILE A 266 -23.75 4.64 7.34
CA ILE A 266 -24.39 5.69 8.13
C ILE A 266 -25.79 5.98 7.58
N GLN A 267 -25.91 6.14 6.25
CA GLN A 267 -27.20 6.34 5.60
C GLN A 267 -28.17 5.18 5.83
N LYS A 268 -27.67 3.94 5.89
CA LYS A 268 -28.44 2.73 6.20
C LYS A 268 -28.72 2.54 7.70
N GLY A 269 -28.12 3.36 8.56
CA GLY A 269 -28.23 3.24 10.02
C GLY A 269 -27.49 2.04 10.62
N THR A 270 -26.59 1.40 9.86
CA THR A 270 -25.80 0.24 10.32
C THR A 270 -24.47 0.65 10.94
N PHE A 271 -24.09 1.92 10.82
CA PHE A 271 -22.90 2.49 11.46
C PHE A 271 -23.22 3.87 12.03
N THR A 272 -22.53 4.26 13.09
CA THR A 272 -22.64 5.59 13.70
C THR A 272 -21.24 6.15 13.87
N ALA A 273 -20.92 7.20 13.10
CA ALA A 273 -19.65 7.90 13.19
C ALA A 273 -19.45 8.48 14.59
N ARG A 274 -18.21 8.42 15.09
CA ARG A 274 -17.83 8.97 16.40
C ARG A 274 -16.50 9.70 16.27
N ARG A 275 -16.34 10.79 17.03
CA ARG A 275 -15.05 11.48 17.12
C ARG A 275 -13.94 10.49 17.46
N TYR A 276 -12.84 10.62 16.74
CA TYR A 276 -11.68 9.77 16.90
C TYR A 276 -10.96 10.05 18.23
N PRO A 277 -10.44 9.00 18.89
CA PRO A 277 -9.66 9.16 20.11
C PRO A 277 -8.34 9.87 19.78
N THR A 278 -7.98 10.90 20.55
CA THR A 278 -6.69 11.59 20.37
C THR A 278 -5.53 10.66 20.71
N GLY A 279 -4.50 10.65 19.86
CA GLY A 279 -3.25 9.92 20.07
C GLY A 279 -3.34 8.40 19.91
N ASN A 280 -4.51 7.86 19.59
CA ASN A 280 -4.71 6.42 19.34
C ASN A 280 -5.37 6.21 17.99
N VAL A 281 -5.07 5.09 17.35
CA VAL A 281 -5.78 4.68 16.15
C VAL A 281 -7.28 4.53 16.46
N PRO A 282 -8.16 5.17 15.69
CA PRO A 282 -9.60 4.99 15.80
C PRO A 282 -9.97 3.54 15.50
N LEU A 283 -10.77 2.93 16.38
CA LEU A 283 -11.27 1.55 16.19
C LEU A 283 -11.96 1.38 14.84
N SER A 284 -12.77 2.36 14.44
CA SER A 284 -13.48 2.31 13.16
C SER A 284 -12.53 2.23 11.95
N LEU A 285 -11.32 2.78 12.05
CA LEU A 285 -10.29 2.66 11.02
C LEU A 285 -9.52 1.34 11.12
N ALA A 286 -9.26 0.86 12.34
CA ALA A 286 -8.61 -0.42 12.61
C ALA A 286 -9.45 -1.63 12.15
N GLU A 287 -10.78 -1.48 12.05
CA GLU A 287 -11.67 -2.49 11.47
C GLU A 287 -11.36 -2.79 9.98
N PHE A 288 -10.74 -1.84 9.26
CA PHE A 288 -10.47 -1.94 7.82
C PHE A 288 -9.03 -1.50 7.48
N PRO A 289 -8.00 -2.19 7.98
CA PRO A 289 -6.62 -1.73 7.86
C PRO A 289 -6.12 -1.68 6.42
N GLU A 290 -6.62 -2.57 5.56
CA GLU A 290 -6.33 -2.64 4.13
C GLU A 290 -6.83 -1.40 3.36
N LEU A 291 -7.92 -0.80 3.85
CA LEU A 291 -8.56 0.37 3.25
C LEU A 291 -8.06 1.68 3.88
N THR A 292 -7.66 1.66 5.14
CA THR A 292 -7.27 2.89 5.85
C THR A 292 -5.76 3.13 5.84
N GLY A 293 -4.97 2.09 5.59
CA GLY A 293 -3.50 2.14 5.55
C GLY A 293 -2.87 2.38 6.93
N VAL A 294 -3.65 2.28 8.00
CA VAL A 294 -3.27 2.72 9.35
C VAL A 294 -2.04 1.98 9.91
N TYR A 295 -1.93 0.67 9.71
CA TYR A 295 -0.75 -0.07 10.16
C TYR A 295 0.53 0.34 9.40
N THR A 296 0.42 0.67 8.10
CA THR A 296 1.57 1.10 7.28
C THR A 296 2.16 2.45 7.68
N VAL A 297 1.42 3.31 8.39
CA VAL A 297 1.88 4.66 8.78
C VAL A 297 2.25 4.71 10.27
N LEU A 298 1.66 3.87 11.13
CA LEU A 298 2.12 3.67 12.51
C LEU A 298 3.54 3.13 12.59
N GLU A 299 3.86 2.13 11.75
CA GLU A 299 5.18 1.51 11.68
C GLU A 299 6.25 2.49 11.18
N ARG A 300 5.88 3.42 10.28
CA ARG A 300 6.76 4.51 9.83
C ARG A 300 7.08 5.54 10.92
N ASN A 301 6.15 5.77 11.85
CA ASN A 301 6.27 6.79 12.91
C ASN A 301 6.98 6.27 14.18
N GLN A 302 7.27 4.97 14.29
CA GLN A 302 8.05 4.40 15.40
C GLN A 302 9.57 4.55 15.24
N LYS A 303 10.08 5.26 14.20
CA LYS A 303 11.50 5.61 14.12
C LYS A 303 11.86 6.66 15.21
N PRO A 304 12.81 6.40 16.12
CA PRO A 304 13.21 7.40 17.09
C PRO A 304 13.94 8.57 16.42
N SER A 305 13.46 9.78 16.68
CA SER A 305 14.11 11.03 16.31
C SER A 305 15.49 11.17 17.00
N LYS A 306 16.54 11.29 16.17
CA LYS A 306 17.90 11.79 16.47
C LYS A 306 18.75 10.98 17.47
N VAL A 307 19.43 9.95 16.98
CA VAL A 307 20.74 9.56 17.52
C VAL A 307 21.82 10.41 16.85
N LYS A 308 22.46 11.30 17.61
CA LYS A 308 23.65 12.06 17.19
C LYS A 308 24.78 11.06 16.89
N THR A 309 25.20 10.98 15.63
CA THR A 309 26.41 10.28 15.22
C THR A 309 27.66 10.91 15.85
N PRO A 310 28.55 10.14 16.50
CA PRO A 310 29.85 10.64 16.88
C PRO A 310 30.74 10.74 15.64
N LYS A 311 31.16 11.97 15.32
CA LYS A 311 32.17 12.25 14.28
C LYS A 311 33.48 11.53 14.62
N LYS A 312 33.82 10.45 13.92
CA LYS A 312 35.18 9.91 13.91
C LYS A 312 36.03 10.68 12.91
N THR A 313 36.81 11.62 13.43
CA THR A 313 37.90 12.28 12.69
C THR A 313 39.03 11.27 12.48
N ILE A 314 39.29 10.93 11.23
CA ILE A 314 40.46 10.13 10.82
C ILE A 314 41.72 10.96 11.08
N LYS A 315 42.54 10.54 12.05
CA LYS A 315 43.92 11.03 12.21
C LYS A 315 44.88 10.00 11.63
N ARG A 316 45.45 10.38 10.49
CA ARG A 316 46.53 9.73 9.78
C ARG A 316 47.79 9.79 10.64
N MET A 317 48.37 8.64 11.01
CA MET A 317 49.75 8.55 11.49
C MET A 317 50.50 7.47 10.72
N SER A 318 51.38 7.94 9.85
CA SER A 318 52.46 7.20 9.24
C SER A 318 53.59 6.97 10.25
N LYS A 319 54.12 5.76 10.37
CA LYS A 319 55.57 5.53 10.25
C LYS A 319 55.92 4.04 10.10
N ALA A 320 56.88 3.84 9.21
CA ALA A 320 57.42 2.58 8.72
C ALA A 320 58.24 1.82 9.77
N ALA A 321 58.27 0.49 9.60
CA ALA A 321 59.45 -0.34 9.80
C ALA A 321 59.38 -1.53 8.82
N GLU A 322 60.46 -1.72 8.05
CA GLU A 322 60.67 -2.73 7.01
C GLU A 322 61.01 -4.13 7.58
N PRO A 323 61.02 -5.18 6.73
CA PRO A 323 60.69 -6.55 7.11
C PRO A 323 61.89 -7.44 7.41
N VAL A 324 61.66 -8.51 8.16
CA VAL A 324 62.56 -9.69 8.18
C VAL A 324 61.79 -10.89 7.65
N ARG A 325 62.23 -11.37 6.48
CA ARG A 325 61.83 -12.65 5.86
C ARG A 325 62.46 -13.82 6.62
N LEU A 326 61.66 -14.83 6.95
CA LEU A 326 62.10 -16.21 7.12
C LEU A 326 61.09 -17.14 6.41
N ALA A 327 61.63 -18.20 5.81
CA ALA A 327 61.05 -19.05 4.77
C ALA A 327 60.06 -20.12 5.31
N PRO A 328 59.32 -20.85 4.43
CA PRO A 328 58.17 -21.66 4.82
C PRO A 328 58.58 -23.05 5.29
N LEU A 329 57.87 -23.57 6.29
CA LEU A 329 57.92 -24.97 6.70
C LEU A 329 56.59 -25.63 6.35
N SER A 330 56.72 -26.77 5.70
CA SER A 330 55.72 -27.70 5.18
C SER A 330 54.65 -28.12 6.18
N GLU A 331 53.38 -28.01 5.79
CA GLU A 331 52.27 -28.66 6.49
C GLU A 331 52.14 -30.11 6.02
N GLU A 332 52.30 -31.02 6.97
CA GLU A 332 51.91 -32.41 6.87
C GLU A 332 50.38 -32.50 6.84
N THR A 333 49.90 -33.32 5.91
CA THR A 333 48.51 -33.76 5.78
C THR A 333 48.02 -34.39 7.08
N SER A 334 47.13 -33.71 7.81
CA SER A 334 46.31 -34.34 8.85
C SER A 334 44.90 -34.58 8.29
N ASN A 335 44.66 -35.86 8.01
CA ASN A 335 43.36 -36.40 7.64
C ASN A 335 42.44 -36.27 8.86
N THR A 336 41.65 -35.20 8.94
CA THR A 336 40.60 -35.05 9.95
C THR A 336 39.33 -35.69 9.40
N SER A 337 38.89 -36.75 10.05
CA SER A 337 37.56 -37.33 9.87
C SER A 337 36.51 -36.25 10.11
N GLN A 338 35.93 -35.72 9.05
CA GLN A 338 34.83 -34.77 9.10
C GLN A 338 33.69 -35.41 9.88
N SER A 339 33.32 -34.82 11.02
CA SER A 339 31.98 -34.97 11.57
C SER A 339 30.97 -34.62 10.45
N PRO A 340 29.84 -35.33 10.31
CA PRO A 340 28.86 -34.96 9.30
C PRO A 340 28.46 -33.50 9.52
N GLU A 341 28.75 -32.64 8.54
CA GLU A 341 28.39 -31.23 8.62
C GLU A 341 26.88 -31.13 8.86
N ALA A 342 26.48 -30.34 9.85
CA ALA A 342 25.07 -30.13 10.14
C ALA A 342 24.43 -29.43 8.94
N VAL A 343 23.28 -29.95 8.48
CA VAL A 343 22.54 -29.34 7.37
C VAL A 343 22.06 -27.96 7.81
N GLN A 344 22.36 -26.95 7.01
CA GLN A 344 21.97 -25.55 7.22
C GLN A 344 21.06 -25.08 6.10
N ILE A 345 19.92 -24.52 6.44
CA ILE A 345 18.92 -24.02 5.49
C ILE A 345 18.58 -22.59 5.86
N GLN A 346 18.78 -21.66 4.94
CA GLN A 346 18.32 -20.29 5.07
C GLN A 346 16.85 -20.23 4.69
N ILE A 347 16.02 -19.62 5.53
CA ILE A 347 14.56 -19.66 5.39
C ILE A 347 13.97 -18.26 5.25
N MET A 348 13.01 -18.10 4.36
CA MET A 348 12.19 -16.88 4.26
C MET A 348 10.89 -17.15 3.51
N SER A 349 9.90 -16.29 3.73
CA SER A 349 8.59 -16.34 3.07
C SER A 349 7.96 -14.96 3.02
N ASP A 350 6.82 -14.86 2.34
CA ASP A 350 5.96 -13.68 2.33
C ASP A 350 6.77 -12.43 1.95
N LEU A 351 7.64 -12.58 0.93
CA LEU A 351 8.49 -11.51 0.44
C LEU A 351 7.67 -10.46 -0.30
N HIS A 352 6.53 -10.87 -0.89
CA HIS A 352 5.61 -10.06 -1.66
C HIS A 352 6.31 -9.13 -2.67
N LEU A 353 7.27 -9.67 -3.43
CA LEU A 353 8.08 -8.87 -4.35
C LEU A 353 7.25 -8.30 -5.51
N GLU A 354 6.07 -8.84 -5.77
CA GLU A 354 5.05 -8.31 -6.67
C GLU A 354 4.39 -7.03 -6.15
N THR A 355 4.55 -6.70 -4.87
CA THR A 355 3.90 -5.56 -4.22
C THR A 355 4.86 -4.38 -4.02
N PRO A 356 4.36 -3.13 -4.15
CA PRO A 356 3.09 -2.77 -4.78
C PRO A 356 3.13 -3.05 -6.29
N LYS A 357 2.01 -3.48 -6.90
CA LYS A 357 1.93 -3.89 -8.32
C LYS A 357 2.50 -2.86 -9.31
N MET A 358 2.38 -1.57 -8.99
CA MET A 358 2.88 -0.47 -9.83
C MET A 358 4.40 -0.28 -9.79
N LEU A 359 5.06 -0.75 -8.73
CA LEU A 359 6.52 -0.74 -8.63
C LEU A 359 7.03 -1.96 -7.83
N PRO A 360 6.97 -3.16 -8.42
CA PRO A 360 7.41 -4.41 -7.81
C PRO A 360 8.90 -4.40 -7.49
N MET A 361 9.30 -5.15 -6.47
CA MET A 361 10.62 -5.08 -5.85
C MET A 361 11.57 -6.22 -6.21
N TYR A 362 11.22 -7.05 -7.19
CA TYR A 362 12.06 -8.17 -7.64
C TYR A 362 13.53 -7.81 -7.92
N GLY A 363 13.80 -6.57 -8.34
CA GLY A 363 15.17 -6.08 -8.62
C GLY A 363 15.85 -5.35 -7.46
N ASP A 364 15.09 -5.02 -6.41
CA ASP A 364 15.57 -4.22 -5.27
C ASP A 364 15.91 -5.11 -4.05
N PHE A 365 15.32 -6.31 -3.98
CA PHE A 365 15.52 -7.24 -2.87
C PHE A 365 16.69 -8.19 -3.13
N ALA A 366 17.61 -8.30 -2.17
CA ALA A 366 18.78 -9.16 -2.25
C ALA A 366 18.83 -10.09 -1.04
N ILE A 367 19.07 -11.38 -1.29
CA ILE A 367 19.25 -12.38 -0.25
C ILE A 367 20.75 -12.57 -0.02
N PRO A 368 21.27 -12.40 1.21
CA PRO A 368 22.64 -12.75 1.52
C PRO A 368 22.82 -14.27 1.44
N HIS A 369 23.84 -14.75 0.75
CA HIS A 369 24.16 -16.19 0.71
C HIS A 369 24.95 -16.60 1.96
N LEU A 370 24.30 -17.34 2.87
CA LEU A 370 24.89 -17.76 4.15
C LEU A 370 25.14 -19.27 4.27
N CYS A 371 24.40 -20.08 3.51
CA CYS A 371 24.56 -21.53 3.49
C CYS A 371 24.11 -22.11 2.14
N PRO A 372 24.45 -23.38 1.81
CA PRO A 372 24.17 -23.96 0.50
C PRO A 372 22.69 -24.03 0.10
N TYR A 373 21.77 -24.06 1.08
CA TYR A 373 20.35 -24.29 0.83
C TYR A 373 19.51 -23.07 1.22
N LEU A 374 18.63 -22.66 0.31
CA LEU A 374 17.62 -21.63 0.52
C LEU A 374 16.23 -22.26 0.44
N ALA A 375 15.35 -21.92 1.38
CA ALA A 375 13.94 -22.29 1.34
C ALA A 375 13.07 -21.02 1.29
N LEU A 376 12.30 -20.92 0.21
CA LEU A 376 11.34 -19.86 -0.05
C LEU A 376 9.93 -20.43 0.17
N LEU A 377 9.26 -20.03 1.26
CA LEU A 377 8.08 -20.73 1.80
C LEU A 377 6.75 -20.03 1.47
N GLY A 378 6.55 -19.71 0.19
CA GLY A 378 5.34 -19.09 -0.34
C GLY A 378 5.30 -17.57 -0.24
N ASP A 379 4.39 -16.98 -1.02
CA ASP A 379 4.16 -15.55 -1.15
C ASP A 379 5.42 -14.75 -1.50
N ILE A 380 6.20 -15.31 -2.43
CA ILE A 380 7.45 -14.70 -2.90
C ILE A 380 7.19 -13.67 -3.99
N GLY A 381 6.26 -14.00 -4.89
CA GLY A 381 5.99 -13.26 -6.11
C GLY A 381 4.91 -13.91 -6.96
N SER A 382 4.30 -13.12 -7.82
CA SER A 382 3.31 -13.59 -8.79
C SER A 382 3.96 -14.38 -9.93
N VAL A 383 3.45 -15.57 -10.22
CA VAL A 383 3.96 -16.44 -11.32
C VAL A 383 3.73 -15.83 -12.70
N TRP A 384 2.83 -14.87 -12.82
CA TRP A 384 2.55 -14.21 -14.09
C TRP A 384 3.54 -13.08 -14.39
N ASP A 385 4.39 -12.72 -13.44
CA ASP A 385 5.40 -11.69 -13.60
C ASP A 385 6.76 -12.29 -13.96
N GLU A 386 7.26 -12.02 -15.16
CA GLU A 386 8.57 -12.52 -15.62
C GLU A 386 9.73 -12.14 -14.69
N ARG A 387 9.58 -11.07 -13.89
CA ARG A 387 10.59 -10.63 -12.93
C ARG A 387 10.79 -11.61 -11.78
N LEU A 388 9.79 -12.42 -11.43
CA LEU A 388 9.93 -13.50 -10.44
C LEU A 388 11.04 -14.46 -10.89
N TYR A 389 11.03 -14.90 -12.14
CA TYR A 389 12.03 -15.86 -12.64
C TYR A 389 13.44 -15.27 -12.70
N LYS A 390 13.56 -13.96 -12.99
CA LYS A 390 14.86 -13.25 -12.89
C LYS A 390 15.39 -13.26 -11.46
N PHE A 391 14.50 -13.02 -10.49
CA PHE A 391 14.83 -13.10 -9.07
C PHE A 391 15.25 -14.53 -8.67
N LEU A 392 14.49 -15.55 -9.07
CA LEU A 392 14.80 -16.96 -8.78
C LEU A 392 16.14 -17.40 -9.40
N HIS A 393 16.41 -17.02 -10.64
CA HIS A 393 17.70 -17.29 -11.28
C HIS A 393 18.87 -16.64 -10.54
N ALA A 394 18.71 -15.43 -10.01
CA ALA A 394 19.75 -14.78 -9.22
C ALA A 394 20.08 -15.56 -7.93
N GLN A 395 19.10 -16.24 -7.34
CA GLN A 395 19.33 -17.11 -6.17
C GLN A 395 19.97 -18.43 -6.58
N LEU A 396 19.52 -19.02 -7.69
CA LEU A 396 20.10 -20.24 -8.25
C LEU A 396 21.56 -20.05 -8.70
N LEU A 397 22.06 -18.84 -8.86
CA LEU A 397 23.49 -18.58 -9.11
C LEU A 397 24.34 -18.59 -7.83
N GLN A 398 23.71 -18.52 -6.66
CA GLN A 398 24.40 -18.38 -5.36
C GLN A 398 24.21 -19.60 -4.47
N PHE A 399 23.03 -20.22 -4.48
CA PHE A 399 22.68 -21.38 -3.66
C PHE A 399 22.81 -22.69 -4.45
N GLU A 400 23.23 -23.77 -3.77
CA GLU A 400 23.30 -25.11 -4.37
C GLU A 400 21.91 -25.68 -4.66
N THR A 401 20.94 -25.41 -3.77
CA THR A 401 19.53 -25.78 -3.97
C THR A 401 18.61 -24.70 -3.43
N VAL A 402 17.63 -24.30 -4.24
CA VAL A 402 16.53 -23.44 -3.83
C VAL A 402 15.26 -24.30 -3.76
N PHE A 403 14.78 -24.52 -2.54
CA PHE A 403 13.48 -25.12 -2.27
C PHE A 403 12.41 -24.04 -2.34
N TYR A 404 11.33 -24.31 -3.08
CA TYR A 404 10.26 -23.35 -3.30
C TYR A 404 8.90 -23.98 -2.99
N VAL A 405 8.17 -23.43 -2.03
CA VAL A 405 6.76 -23.73 -1.79
C VAL A 405 5.95 -22.58 -2.39
N MET A 406 4.86 -22.88 -3.12
CA MET A 406 3.91 -21.84 -3.53
C MET A 406 2.99 -21.51 -2.35
N GLY A 407 2.78 -20.23 -2.10
CA GLY A 407 1.71 -19.70 -1.26
C GLY A 407 0.45 -19.36 -2.06
N ASN A 408 -0.49 -18.70 -1.40
CA ASN A 408 -1.78 -18.32 -2.01
C ASN A 408 -1.65 -17.10 -2.92
N HIS A 409 -0.59 -16.29 -2.81
CA HIS A 409 -0.38 -15.12 -3.68
C HIS A 409 0.29 -15.45 -5.02
N GLU A 410 1.00 -16.57 -5.16
CA GLU A 410 1.64 -16.96 -6.42
C GLU A 410 0.69 -16.94 -7.63
N PRO A 411 -0.55 -17.45 -7.55
CA PRO A 411 -1.52 -17.41 -8.64
C PRO A 411 -2.22 -16.05 -8.82
N TYR A 412 -1.99 -15.05 -7.97
CA TYR A 412 -2.71 -13.78 -8.08
C TYR A 412 -2.30 -13.03 -9.36
N PRO A 413 -3.27 -12.47 -10.12
CA PRO A 413 -3.01 -11.72 -11.34
C PRO A 413 -2.02 -10.56 -11.14
N ALA A 414 -1.01 -10.49 -12.02
CA ALA A 414 -0.04 -9.41 -12.04
C ALA A 414 -0.59 -8.15 -12.75
N THR A 415 -1.51 -8.33 -13.70
CA THR A 415 -2.16 -7.25 -14.45
C THR A 415 -3.67 -7.46 -14.58
N GLU A 416 -4.44 -6.39 -14.81
CA GLU A 416 -5.89 -6.46 -14.96
C GLU A 416 -6.36 -7.34 -16.12
N SER A 417 -5.56 -7.40 -17.19
CA SER A 417 -5.85 -8.25 -18.35
C SER A 417 -5.87 -9.75 -18.06
N GLN A 418 -5.39 -10.17 -16.88
CA GLN A 418 -5.30 -11.58 -16.47
C GLN A 418 -6.49 -12.04 -15.62
N TYR A 419 -7.47 -11.17 -15.34
CA TYR A 419 -8.75 -11.55 -14.73
C TYR A 419 -9.76 -12.11 -15.76
N ASP A 420 -9.28 -12.72 -16.84
CA ASP A 420 -10.10 -13.38 -17.87
C ASP A 420 -10.59 -14.78 -17.46
N GLY A 421 -10.30 -15.19 -16.22
CA GLY A 421 -10.59 -16.51 -15.67
C GLY A 421 -9.45 -17.53 -15.83
N SER A 422 -8.33 -17.18 -16.47
CA SER A 422 -7.18 -18.08 -16.67
C SER A 422 -6.24 -18.17 -15.48
N ALA A 423 -6.28 -17.21 -14.54
CA ALA A 423 -5.45 -17.16 -13.34
C ALA A 423 -5.91 -18.18 -12.27
N THR A 424 -5.82 -19.46 -12.58
CA THR A 424 -6.19 -20.58 -11.71
C THR A 424 -4.96 -21.12 -10.95
N TRP A 425 -5.21 -21.81 -9.83
CA TRP A 425 -4.17 -22.53 -9.07
C TRP A 425 -3.39 -23.53 -9.95
N ASP A 426 -4.11 -24.37 -10.71
CA ASP A 426 -3.50 -25.41 -11.54
C ASP A 426 -2.62 -24.85 -12.66
N GLN A 427 -3.04 -23.72 -13.25
CA GLN A 427 -2.25 -23.01 -14.26
C GLN A 427 -0.97 -22.45 -13.64
N ALA A 428 -1.06 -21.81 -12.47
CA ALA A 428 0.09 -21.29 -11.74
C ALA A 428 1.08 -22.40 -11.37
N LEU A 429 0.57 -23.53 -10.85
CA LEU A 429 1.39 -24.70 -10.54
C LEU A 429 2.08 -25.27 -11.78
N SER A 430 1.37 -25.37 -12.90
CA SER A 430 1.93 -25.86 -14.17
C SER A 430 3.08 -24.99 -14.67
N ILE A 431 2.96 -23.67 -14.53
CA ILE A 431 4.02 -22.72 -14.88
C ILE A 431 5.28 -22.97 -14.05
N MET A 432 5.13 -23.09 -12.73
CA MET A 432 6.26 -23.34 -11.84
C MET A 432 6.89 -24.72 -12.05
N GLN A 433 6.10 -25.74 -12.39
CA GLN A 433 6.60 -27.07 -12.78
C GLN A 433 7.41 -27.02 -14.07
N GLU A 434 6.95 -26.28 -15.08
CA GLU A 434 7.71 -26.14 -16.34
C GLU A 434 8.99 -25.32 -16.14
N PHE A 435 8.97 -24.31 -15.25
CA PHE A 435 10.18 -23.60 -14.83
C PHE A 435 11.21 -24.55 -14.18
N GLU A 436 10.80 -25.37 -13.20
CA GLU A 436 11.69 -26.36 -12.58
C GLU A 436 12.31 -27.28 -13.62
N LYS A 437 11.45 -27.89 -14.45
CA LYS A 437 11.85 -28.87 -15.45
C LYS A 437 12.84 -28.26 -16.45
N THR A 438 12.54 -27.08 -16.98
CA THR A 438 13.39 -26.39 -17.96
C THR A 438 14.72 -25.98 -17.35
N HIS A 439 14.71 -25.37 -16.15
CA HIS A 439 15.95 -24.97 -15.47
C HIS A 439 16.83 -26.18 -15.16
N ASN A 440 16.27 -27.22 -14.56
CA ASN A 440 17.04 -28.39 -14.14
C ASN A 440 17.54 -29.23 -15.34
N ALA A 441 16.78 -29.34 -16.44
CA ALA A 441 17.25 -30.00 -17.65
C ALA A 441 18.48 -29.30 -18.25
N ASN A 442 18.54 -27.97 -18.18
CA ASN A 442 19.68 -27.18 -18.64
C ASN A 442 20.94 -27.39 -17.76
N LEU A 443 20.79 -27.85 -16.51
CA LEU A 443 21.92 -28.22 -15.65
C LEU A 443 22.57 -29.55 -16.04
N GLU A 444 21.80 -30.45 -16.65
CA GLU A 444 22.20 -31.82 -17.00
C GLU A 444 22.69 -31.93 -18.46
N ALA A 445 22.40 -30.93 -19.30
CA ALA A 445 22.84 -30.91 -20.69
C ALA A 445 24.38 -30.89 -20.82
N PRO A 446 24.98 -31.71 -21.72
CA PRO A 446 26.42 -31.68 -21.96
C PRO A 446 26.85 -30.30 -22.46
N LYS A 447 27.72 -29.59 -21.72
CA LYS A 447 28.32 -28.34 -22.21
C LYS A 447 29.07 -28.65 -23.51
N GLN A 448 28.66 -28.04 -24.62
CA GLN A 448 29.52 -27.95 -25.80
C GLN A 448 30.76 -27.15 -25.39
N THR A 449 31.91 -27.81 -25.49
CA THR A 449 33.24 -27.32 -25.15
C THR A 449 33.50 -25.93 -25.71
N THR A 450 33.37 -24.92 -24.86
CA THR A 450 34.10 -23.65 -24.97
C THR A 450 34.75 -23.43 -23.61
N GLU A 451 36.08 -23.49 -23.58
CA GLU A 451 36.92 -23.64 -22.38
C GLU A 451 37.07 -22.34 -21.55
N ASP A 452 36.27 -21.29 -21.80
CA ASP A 452 36.55 -19.95 -21.27
C ASP A 452 35.40 -19.31 -20.47
N SER A 453 34.73 -20.04 -19.57
CA SER A 453 33.79 -19.39 -18.65
C SER A 453 33.92 -19.88 -17.21
N GLU A 454 34.61 -19.09 -16.38
CA GLU A 454 34.60 -19.11 -14.91
C GLU A 454 33.20 -18.80 -14.30
N SER A 455 32.11 -18.97 -15.06
CA SER A 455 30.77 -18.74 -14.51
C SER A 455 30.39 -19.85 -13.53
N PRO A 456 29.87 -19.51 -12.34
CA PRO A 456 29.39 -20.49 -11.37
C PRO A 456 28.34 -21.40 -12.02
N LYS A 457 28.42 -22.70 -11.75
CA LYS A 457 27.34 -23.62 -12.16
C LYS A 457 26.09 -23.26 -11.35
N PRO A 458 24.94 -22.98 -11.99
CA PRO A 458 23.72 -22.71 -11.24
C PRO A 458 23.29 -23.93 -10.42
N GLY A 459 22.73 -23.69 -9.25
CA GLY A 459 22.13 -24.68 -8.37
C GLY A 459 20.80 -25.21 -8.89
N ARG A 460 20.26 -26.18 -8.15
CA ARG A 460 19.03 -26.90 -8.46
C ARG A 460 17.82 -26.13 -7.94
N PHE A 461 16.77 -26.03 -8.74
CA PHE A 461 15.46 -25.55 -8.28
C PHE A 461 14.60 -26.76 -7.89
N VAL A 462 13.93 -26.73 -6.75
CA VAL A 462 13.07 -27.82 -6.28
C VAL A 462 11.72 -27.25 -5.86
N LEU A 463 10.70 -27.41 -6.70
CA LEU A 463 9.32 -27.07 -6.36
C LEU A 463 8.77 -28.11 -5.39
N LEU A 464 8.30 -27.66 -4.23
CA LEU A 464 7.74 -28.48 -3.15
C LEU A 464 6.21 -28.38 -3.15
N ASN A 465 5.57 -29.29 -3.88
CA ASN A 465 4.12 -29.46 -3.87
C ASN A 465 3.81 -30.95 -3.65
N ARG A 466 3.47 -31.32 -2.40
CA ARG A 466 3.38 -32.72 -1.94
C ARG A 466 4.61 -33.53 -2.36
N ARG A 467 5.80 -33.00 -2.07
CA ARG A 467 7.07 -33.56 -2.54
C ARG A 467 8.02 -33.89 -1.41
N ARG A 468 8.60 -35.09 -1.51
CA ARG A 468 9.73 -35.55 -0.73
C ARG A 468 11.04 -35.32 -1.49
N PHE A 469 12.06 -34.84 -0.79
CA PHE A 469 13.43 -34.68 -1.31
C PHE A 469 14.44 -35.17 -0.26
N ASP A 470 15.16 -36.24 -0.57
CA ASP A 470 16.19 -36.80 0.31
C ASP A 470 17.50 -36.04 0.12
N LEU A 471 17.74 -35.06 0.99
CA LEU A 471 18.89 -34.15 0.91
C LEU A 471 20.21 -34.86 1.22
N SER A 472 20.19 -35.80 2.15
CA SER A 472 21.34 -36.63 2.52
C SER A 472 20.88 -38.05 2.88
N PRO A 473 21.78 -38.99 3.22
CA PRO A 473 21.38 -40.29 3.75
C PRO A 473 20.58 -40.23 5.06
N THR A 474 20.59 -39.09 5.77
CA THR A 474 19.97 -38.93 7.09
C THR A 474 18.88 -37.85 7.14
N VAL A 475 18.82 -36.91 6.20
CA VAL A 475 17.88 -35.78 6.20
C VAL A 475 16.98 -35.82 4.98
N THR A 476 15.67 -35.72 5.22
CA THR A 476 14.63 -35.61 4.21
C THR A 476 13.90 -34.28 4.37
N ILE A 477 13.72 -33.58 3.25
CA ILE A 477 12.86 -32.41 3.15
C ILE A 477 11.49 -32.88 2.65
N LEU A 478 10.43 -32.49 3.33
CA LEU A 478 9.05 -32.68 2.93
C LEU A 478 8.42 -31.31 2.75
N GLY A 479 7.76 -31.05 1.62
CA GLY A 479 7.04 -29.79 1.48
C GLY A 479 5.80 -29.83 0.60
N ALA A 480 4.87 -28.99 0.97
CA ALA A 480 3.59 -28.73 0.31
C ALA A 480 3.12 -27.33 0.73
N THR A 481 2.20 -26.73 -0.02
CA THR A 481 1.54 -25.48 0.41
C THR A 481 0.90 -25.67 1.79
N LEU A 482 0.33 -26.86 2.03
CA LEU A 482 -0.45 -27.20 3.22
C LEU A 482 -1.49 -26.11 3.45
N PHE A 483 -2.42 -25.97 2.51
CA PHE A 483 -3.56 -25.07 2.73
C PHE A 483 -4.18 -25.33 4.09
N SER A 484 -4.74 -24.30 4.72
CA SER A 484 -5.48 -24.44 5.98
C SER A 484 -6.84 -25.12 5.77
N ARG A 485 -7.43 -25.67 6.83
CA ARG A 485 -8.80 -26.19 6.84
C ARG A 485 -9.77 -25.10 7.31
N ILE A 486 -10.51 -24.55 6.36
CA ILE A 486 -11.58 -23.59 6.64
C ILE A 486 -12.74 -24.30 7.34
N ALA A 487 -13.09 -23.81 8.53
CA ALA A 487 -14.16 -24.35 9.36
C ALA A 487 -15.54 -24.08 8.73
N ASP A 488 -16.49 -24.98 8.96
CA ASP A 488 -17.80 -24.93 8.30
C ASP A 488 -18.61 -23.66 8.63
N ASP A 489 -18.45 -23.15 9.84
CA ASP A 489 -19.04 -21.90 10.32
C ASP A 489 -18.35 -20.64 9.79
N GLN A 490 -17.12 -20.76 9.29
CA GLN A 490 -16.32 -19.66 8.73
C GLN A 490 -16.34 -19.61 7.20
N ARG A 491 -16.93 -20.60 6.53
CA ARG A 491 -16.96 -20.67 5.06
C ARG A 491 -17.42 -19.38 4.38
N SER A 492 -18.52 -18.79 4.87
CA SER A 492 -19.12 -17.60 4.26
C SER A 492 -18.29 -16.34 4.47
N SER A 493 -17.79 -16.11 5.68
CA SER A 493 -16.92 -14.97 6.00
C SER A 493 -15.59 -15.09 5.25
N THR A 494 -14.97 -16.26 5.27
CA THR A 494 -13.72 -16.53 4.54
C THR A 494 -13.87 -16.29 3.04
N SER A 495 -14.93 -16.82 2.42
CA SER A 495 -15.19 -16.61 0.98
C SER A 495 -15.47 -15.15 0.61
N LEU A 496 -15.98 -14.35 1.55
CA LEU A 496 -16.34 -12.96 1.31
C LEU A 496 -15.16 -12.00 1.55
N PHE A 497 -14.34 -12.27 2.56
CA PHE A 497 -13.33 -11.33 3.05
C PHE A 497 -11.91 -11.66 2.61
N LEU A 498 -11.62 -12.89 2.18
CA LEU A 498 -10.28 -13.25 1.74
C LEU A 498 -10.12 -13.16 0.24
N SER A 499 -9.04 -12.47 -0.14
CA SER A 499 -8.67 -12.20 -1.52
C SER A 499 -8.44 -13.46 -2.36
N ASP A 500 -8.15 -14.61 -1.74
CA ASP A 500 -7.92 -15.88 -2.44
C ASP A 500 -9.12 -16.26 -3.32
N PHE A 501 -10.33 -16.10 -2.78
CA PHE A 501 -11.57 -16.49 -3.43
C PHE A 501 -12.05 -15.48 -4.48
N SER A 502 -11.42 -14.29 -4.54
CA SER A 502 -11.65 -13.32 -5.61
C SER A 502 -10.54 -13.30 -6.67
N ASN A 503 -9.31 -13.61 -6.29
CA ASN A 503 -8.13 -13.45 -7.15
C ASN A 503 -7.68 -14.75 -7.81
N ILE A 504 -7.96 -15.91 -7.20
CA ILE A 504 -7.68 -17.20 -7.80
C ILE A 504 -8.95 -17.66 -8.52
N SER A 505 -8.88 -17.71 -9.85
CA SER A 505 -10.04 -18.05 -10.69
C SER A 505 -10.50 -19.49 -10.39
N ASN A 506 -11.81 -19.65 -10.22
CA ASN A 506 -12.48 -20.92 -9.90
C ASN A 506 -11.95 -21.63 -8.64
N TRP A 507 -11.39 -20.89 -7.68
CA TRP A 507 -10.98 -21.45 -6.40
C TRP A 507 -12.09 -21.27 -5.37
N THR A 508 -12.68 -22.37 -4.91
CA THR A 508 -13.73 -22.35 -3.89
C THR A 508 -13.20 -22.80 -2.53
N VAL A 509 -13.97 -22.55 -1.46
CA VAL A 509 -13.66 -23.08 -0.12
C VAL A 509 -13.61 -24.61 -0.11
N ASP A 510 -14.39 -25.28 -0.97
CA ASP A 510 -14.34 -26.73 -1.10
C ASP A 510 -13.04 -27.21 -1.76
N ASP A 511 -12.56 -26.50 -2.79
CA ASP A 511 -11.27 -26.78 -3.43
C ASP A 511 -10.11 -26.56 -2.45
N HIS A 512 -10.14 -25.46 -1.68
CA HIS A 512 -9.17 -25.16 -0.63
C HIS A 512 -9.11 -26.26 0.43
N ASN A 513 -10.26 -26.67 0.97
CA ASN A 513 -10.34 -27.75 1.96
C ASN A 513 -9.96 -29.13 1.39
N ALA A 514 -10.27 -29.39 0.12
CA ALA A 514 -9.82 -30.61 -0.56
C ALA A 514 -8.29 -30.62 -0.76
N ALA A 515 -7.70 -29.46 -1.08
CA ALA A 515 -6.26 -29.30 -1.17
C ALA A 515 -5.58 -29.53 0.19
N HIS A 516 -6.10 -28.94 1.27
CA HIS A 516 -5.66 -29.21 2.64
C HIS A 516 -5.69 -30.71 2.96
N ALA A 517 -6.82 -31.38 2.73
CA ALA A 517 -6.98 -32.79 3.06
C ALA A 517 -5.97 -33.67 2.28
N GLY A 518 -5.70 -33.35 1.02
CA GLY A 518 -4.68 -34.03 0.23
C GLY A 518 -3.25 -33.78 0.74
N ASP A 519 -2.94 -32.54 1.13
CA ASP A 519 -1.63 -32.17 1.69
C ASP A 519 -1.38 -32.89 3.02
N LEU A 520 -2.36 -32.88 3.92
CA LEU A 520 -2.27 -33.53 5.23
C LEU A 520 -2.13 -35.04 5.12
N ALA A 521 -2.94 -35.69 4.29
CA ALA A 521 -2.88 -37.14 4.09
C ALA A 521 -1.52 -37.57 3.52
N TRP A 522 -0.99 -36.83 2.54
CA TRP A 522 0.33 -37.08 1.97
C TRP A 522 1.44 -36.88 3.01
N LEU A 523 1.42 -35.76 3.75
CA LEU A 523 2.45 -35.42 4.72
C LEU A 523 2.52 -36.42 5.87
N ASN A 524 1.36 -36.85 6.39
CA ASN A 524 1.28 -37.92 7.39
C ASN A 524 1.89 -39.23 6.89
N GLY A 525 1.62 -39.61 5.64
CA GLY A 525 2.19 -40.82 5.03
C GLY A 525 3.71 -40.75 4.87
N GLU A 526 4.24 -39.63 4.38
CA GLU A 526 5.69 -39.45 4.19
C GLU A 526 6.44 -39.36 5.52
N VAL A 527 5.89 -38.66 6.52
CA VAL A 527 6.53 -38.59 7.85
C VAL A 527 6.61 -39.99 8.48
N ALA A 528 5.55 -40.80 8.38
CA ALA A 528 5.57 -42.17 8.87
C ALA A 528 6.64 -43.03 8.14
N ALA A 529 6.81 -42.84 6.83
CA ALA A 529 7.84 -43.54 6.06
C ALA A 529 9.26 -43.10 6.47
N VAL A 530 9.51 -41.79 6.58
CA VAL A 530 10.80 -41.23 7.01
C VAL A 530 11.19 -41.72 8.40
N GLU A 531 10.23 -41.81 9.32
CA GLU A 531 10.45 -42.36 10.66
C GLU A 531 10.84 -43.84 10.61
N GLN A 532 10.17 -44.66 9.80
CA GLN A 532 10.52 -46.07 9.60
C GLN A 532 11.92 -46.26 9.01
N GLU A 533 12.36 -45.34 8.16
CA GLU A 533 13.70 -45.31 7.58
C GLU A 533 14.77 -44.83 8.57
N GLY A 534 14.37 -44.36 9.76
CA GLY A 534 15.30 -43.84 10.78
C GLY A 534 15.95 -42.52 10.37
N ARG A 535 15.28 -41.74 9.52
CA ARG A 535 15.75 -40.47 9.00
C ARG A 535 15.11 -39.30 9.73
N VAL A 536 15.73 -38.13 9.62
CA VAL A 536 15.21 -36.86 10.12
C VAL A 536 14.40 -36.18 9.01
N ALA A 537 13.22 -35.67 9.37
CA ALA A 537 12.40 -34.83 8.51
C ALA A 537 12.55 -33.33 8.85
N VAL A 538 12.63 -32.52 7.79
CA VAL A 538 12.38 -31.08 7.79
C VAL A 538 11.12 -30.83 6.99
N VAL A 539 10.10 -30.25 7.61
CA VAL A 539 8.83 -29.93 6.97
C VAL A 539 8.82 -28.45 6.59
N LEU A 540 8.53 -28.17 5.32
CA LEU A 540 8.49 -26.83 4.74
C LEU A 540 7.09 -26.59 4.16
N THR A 541 6.32 -25.68 4.75
CA THR A 541 4.96 -25.37 4.32
C THR A 541 4.74 -23.88 4.09
N HIS A 542 3.63 -23.50 3.49
CA HIS A 542 3.24 -22.09 3.46
C HIS A 542 2.31 -21.76 4.63
N HIS A 543 1.17 -22.45 4.80
CA HIS A 543 0.30 -22.13 5.94
C HIS A 543 0.81 -22.73 7.25
N SER A 544 0.36 -22.14 8.34
CA SER A 544 0.72 -22.53 9.70
C SER A 544 0.08 -23.87 10.12
N PRO A 545 0.85 -24.79 10.71
CA PRO A 545 0.37 -26.09 11.18
C PRO A 545 -0.15 -26.08 12.62
N THR A 546 -0.26 -24.90 13.26
CA THR A 546 -0.54 -24.84 14.69
C THR A 546 -1.26 -23.56 15.12
N MET A 547 -2.09 -23.70 16.16
CA MET A 547 -2.79 -22.61 16.83
C MET A 547 -2.09 -22.18 18.13
N LEU A 548 -0.84 -22.61 18.34
CA LEU A 548 -0.07 -22.23 19.52
C LEU A 548 0.15 -20.70 19.57
N PRO A 549 0.00 -20.04 20.73
CA PRO A 549 0.22 -18.61 20.86
C PRO A 549 1.61 -18.14 20.43
N GLU A 550 2.63 -18.99 20.54
CA GLU A 550 4.00 -18.67 20.12
C GLU A 550 4.17 -18.57 18.59
N ALA A 551 3.21 -19.11 17.82
CA ALA A 551 3.21 -19.15 16.37
C ALA A 551 2.17 -18.23 15.73
N ASN A 552 1.41 -17.49 16.53
CA ASN A 552 0.28 -16.69 16.05
C ASN A 552 0.27 -15.32 16.71
N ASP A 553 -0.13 -14.30 15.96
CA ASP A 553 -0.39 -12.98 16.52
C ASP A 553 -1.56 -13.07 17.53
N PRO A 554 -1.41 -12.59 18.78
CA PRO A 554 -2.49 -12.57 19.76
C PRO A 554 -3.77 -11.91 19.25
N ASP A 555 -3.66 -10.86 18.43
CA ASP A 555 -4.82 -10.14 17.88
C ASP A 555 -5.58 -10.99 16.85
N HIS A 556 -4.89 -11.93 16.19
CA HIS A 556 -5.51 -12.89 15.26
C HIS A 556 -6.14 -14.10 15.96
N LEU A 557 -5.85 -14.32 17.25
CA LEU A 557 -6.43 -15.42 18.03
C LEU A 557 -7.87 -15.15 18.49
N GLU A 558 -8.27 -13.89 18.59
CA GLU A 558 -9.62 -13.49 19.01
C GLU A 558 -10.69 -13.69 17.92
N ASP A 559 -10.25 -13.80 16.66
CA ASP A 559 -11.06 -14.12 15.46
C ASP A 559 -12.39 -13.36 15.34
N GLU A 560 -12.38 -12.05 15.60
CA GLU A 560 -13.58 -11.20 15.54
C GLU A 560 -14.29 -11.23 14.17
N ARG A 561 -13.54 -11.51 13.10
CA ARG A 561 -14.03 -11.58 11.71
C ARG A 561 -14.51 -12.97 11.28
N GLY A 562 -14.27 -14.00 12.08
CA GLY A 562 -14.63 -15.39 11.76
C GLY A 562 -13.91 -15.91 10.52
N VAL A 563 -12.62 -15.64 10.36
CA VAL A 563 -11.80 -16.05 9.19
C VAL A 563 -10.51 -16.75 9.57
N GLN A 564 -10.20 -16.88 10.86
CA GLN A 564 -8.95 -17.45 11.37
C GLN A 564 -8.62 -18.83 10.80
N SER A 565 -9.62 -19.69 10.58
CA SER A 565 -9.40 -21.03 10.04
C SER A 565 -8.83 -21.06 8.62
N ALA A 566 -8.81 -19.92 7.93
CA ALA A 566 -8.14 -19.77 6.64
C ALA A 566 -6.62 -19.51 6.76
N PHE A 567 -6.10 -19.20 7.94
CA PHE A 567 -4.68 -18.84 8.14
C PHE A 567 -3.87 -19.96 8.78
N ALA A 568 -4.49 -20.75 9.67
CA ALA A 568 -3.82 -21.79 10.42
C ALA A 568 -4.76 -22.98 10.67
N THR A 569 -4.19 -24.15 10.90
CA THR A 569 -4.94 -25.34 11.31
C THR A 569 -4.20 -26.05 12.42
N ASP A 570 -4.90 -26.40 13.50
CA ASP A 570 -4.28 -27.17 14.58
C ASP A 570 -4.02 -28.61 14.16
N LEU A 571 -2.76 -28.94 13.86
CA LEU A 571 -2.32 -30.30 13.54
C LEU A 571 -1.77 -31.05 14.77
N SER A 572 -2.01 -30.57 15.99
CA SER A 572 -1.43 -31.14 17.22
C SER A 572 -1.68 -32.64 17.42
N GLY A 573 -2.76 -33.18 16.83
CA GLY A 573 -3.10 -34.60 16.86
C GLY A 573 -2.58 -35.44 15.68
N GLU A 574 -1.95 -34.83 14.69
CA GLU A 574 -1.56 -35.49 13.43
C GLU A 574 -0.18 -36.14 13.52
N VAL A 575 0.06 -37.19 12.72
CA VAL A 575 1.33 -37.94 12.71
C VAL A 575 2.49 -37.03 12.30
N CYS A 576 2.27 -36.19 11.30
CA CYS A 576 3.26 -35.24 10.81
C CYS A 576 3.74 -34.26 11.89
N TRP A 577 2.87 -33.93 12.85
CA TRP A 577 3.20 -33.05 13.95
C TRP A 577 3.82 -33.81 15.13
N THR A 578 3.20 -34.91 15.54
CA THR A 578 3.58 -35.65 16.74
C THR A 578 4.84 -36.50 16.59
N SER A 579 5.20 -36.87 15.36
CA SER A 579 6.38 -37.71 15.12
C SER A 579 7.68 -37.03 15.57
N PRO A 580 8.55 -37.74 16.32
CA PRO A 580 9.85 -37.23 16.76
C PRO A 580 10.87 -37.12 15.62
N CYS A 581 10.63 -37.78 14.48
CA CYS A 581 11.55 -37.71 13.33
C CYS A 581 11.52 -36.32 12.67
N VAL A 582 10.41 -35.57 12.81
CA VAL A 582 10.29 -34.19 12.33
C VAL A 582 11.01 -33.27 13.32
N ARG A 583 12.19 -32.80 12.93
CA ARG A 583 13.09 -31.97 13.75
C ARG A 583 12.88 -30.47 13.53
N VAL A 584 12.45 -30.08 12.33
CA VAL A 584 12.20 -28.68 11.95
C VAL A 584 10.88 -28.61 11.20
N TRP A 585 10.06 -27.62 11.53
CA TRP A 585 8.90 -27.20 10.75
C TRP A 585 9.01 -25.70 10.46
N ALA A 586 9.14 -25.32 9.19
CA ALA A 586 9.17 -23.93 8.77
C ALA A 586 7.93 -23.57 7.93
N PHE A 587 7.36 -22.38 8.15
CA PHE A 587 6.13 -21.91 7.49
C PHE A 587 6.07 -20.38 7.30
N GLY A 588 5.03 -19.88 6.62
CA GLY A 588 4.74 -18.46 6.33
C GLY A 588 3.27 -18.07 6.56
N HIS A 589 2.67 -17.28 5.66
CA HIS A 589 1.25 -16.89 5.53
C HIS A 589 0.64 -16.02 6.66
N THR A 590 1.02 -16.26 7.90
CA THR A 590 0.41 -15.63 9.08
C THR A 590 0.87 -14.20 9.34
N HIS A 591 1.90 -13.76 8.64
CA HIS A 591 2.61 -12.48 8.80
C HIS A 591 3.15 -12.25 10.21
N PHE A 592 3.37 -13.35 10.95
CA PHE A 592 3.87 -13.36 12.31
C PHE A 592 5.12 -14.25 12.39
N ASN A 593 6.26 -13.66 12.79
CA ASN A 593 7.51 -14.41 12.88
C ASN A 593 7.63 -15.10 14.24
N CYS A 594 8.04 -16.36 14.20
CA CYS A 594 8.27 -17.15 15.40
C CYS A 594 9.53 -18.00 15.27
N ASP A 595 10.13 -18.38 16.39
CA ASP A 595 11.23 -19.35 16.45
C ASP A 595 11.28 -19.96 17.86
N PHE A 596 10.75 -21.17 17.99
CA PHE A 596 10.69 -21.87 19.28
C PHE A 596 10.88 -23.38 19.12
N VAL A 597 11.17 -24.06 20.22
CA VAL A 597 11.38 -25.50 20.26
C VAL A 597 10.28 -26.16 21.08
N LEU A 598 9.53 -27.04 20.44
CA LEU A 598 8.56 -27.92 21.09
C LEU A 598 9.25 -29.16 21.63
N HIS A 599 9.27 -29.28 22.95
CA HIS A 599 9.73 -30.49 23.62
C HIS A 599 8.54 -31.42 23.84
N GLY A 600 8.68 -32.70 23.47
CA GLY A 600 7.70 -33.72 23.82
C GLY A 600 7.61 -33.92 25.34
N ALA A 601 6.59 -34.63 25.81
CA ALA A 601 6.52 -35.08 27.21
C ALA A 601 7.82 -35.84 27.55
N THR A 602 8.39 -35.58 28.72
CA THR A 602 9.59 -36.27 29.23
C THR A 602 9.43 -37.78 29.08
N GLY A 603 10.38 -38.42 28.36
CA GLY A 603 10.42 -39.87 28.24
C GLY A 603 10.62 -40.54 29.60
N GLU A 604 10.31 -41.85 29.68
CA GLU A 604 10.48 -42.67 30.88
C GLU A 604 11.93 -42.71 31.41
N ASP A 605 12.91 -42.29 30.59
CA ASP A 605 14.34 -42.19 30.90
C ASP A 605 14.75 -40.85 31.54
N GLY A 606 13.82 -39.90 31.71
CA GLY A 606 14.08 -38.59 32.29
C GLY A 606 14.96 -37.68 31.43
N LEU A 607 15.26 -38.07 30.18
CA LEU A 607 15.99 -37.25 29.23
C LEU A 607 15.00 -36.48 28.35
N GLN A 608 15.17 -35.16 28.26
CA GLN A 608 14.44 -34.38 27.26
C GLN A 608 14.93 -34.82 25.88
N GLY A 609 14.06 -35.45 25.10
CA GLY A 609 14.31 -35.66 23.67
C GLY A 609 14.65 -34.32 23.00
N LYS A 610 15.47 -34.35 21.95
CA LYS A 610 15.72 -33.15 21.15
C LYS A 610 14.35 -32.66 20.65
N GLY A 611 13.96 -31.41 20.87
CA GLY A 611 12.62 -30.91 20.53
C GLY A 611 12.47 -30.57 19.05
N LYS A 612 11.24 -30.37 18.55
CA LYS A 612 10.96 -29.90 17.19
C LYS A 612 11.06 -28.39 17.13
N ARG A 613 11.92 -27.83 16.27
CA ARG A 613 11.99 -26.38 16.06
C ARG A 613 10.89 -25.94 15.10
N VAL A 614 10.05 -25.01 15.53
CA VAL A 614 8.97 -24.41 14.75
C VAL A 614 9.36 -22.97 14.45
N VAL A 615 9.35 -22.58 13.17
CA VAL A 615 9.93 -21.31 12.75
C VAL A 615 9.19 -20.67 11.57
N ALA A 616 9.00 -19.36 11.62
CA ALA A 616 8.49 -18.54 10.53
C ALA A 616 9.35 -17.28 10.40
N ASN A 617 9.72 -16.93 9.16
CA ASN A 617 10.57 -15.77 8.84
C ASN A 617 10.02 -15.04 7.63
N GLN A 618 8.92 -14.35 7.88
CA GLN A 618 8.05 -13.68 6.94
C GLN A 618 8.46 -12.21 6.86
N ARG A 619 8.58 -11.70 5.63
CA ARG A 619 8.91 -10.28 5.42
C ARG A 619 7.67 -9.40 5.52
N GLY A 620 6.52 -9.88 5.04
CA GLY A 620 5.25 -9.18 5.05
C GLY A 620 5.13 -8.14 3.93
N TYR A 621 4.04 -7.37 3.96
CA TYR A 621 3.74 -6.37 2.95
C TYR A 621 4.58 -5.09 3.09
N GLY A 622 4.86 -4.45 1.95
CA GLY A 622 5.46 -3.13 1.91
C GLY A 622 6.95 -3.13 1.55
N ARG A 623 7.53 -1.93 1.53
CA ARG A 623 8.93 -1.70 1.13
C ARG A 623 9.92 -1.80 2.29
N ASP A 624 9.44 -1.54 3.49
CA ASP A 624 10.21 -1.75 4.71
C ASP A 624 9.98 -3.20 5.14
N ASP A 625 11.01 -3.84 5.68
CA ASP A 625 10.89 -5.21 6.19
C ASP A 625 10.13 -5.21 7.53
N ALA A 626 9.31 -6.24 7.80
CA ALA A 626 8.73 -6.42 9.13
C ALA A 626 9.82 -6.39 10.20
N TYR A 627 9.54 -5.79 11.36
CA TYR A 627 10.55 -5.58 12.42
C TYR A 627 11.27 -6.88 12.84
N SER A 628 10.55 -8.00 12.84
CA SER A 628 11.04 -9.32 13.22
C SER A 628 11.59 -10.14 12.05
N PHE A 629 11.61 -9.60 10.83
CA PHE A 629 12.19 -10.28 9.66
C PHE A 629 13.71 -10.28 9.74
N ASP A 630 14.31 -11.44 9.47
CA ASP A 630 15.76 -11.61 9.48
C ASP A 630 16.21 -12.22 8.14
N ALA A 631 16.77 -11.40 7.26
CA ALA A 631 17.29 -11.86 5.97
C ALA A 631 18.45 -12.88 6.14
N GLU A 632 19.08 -12.93 7.31
CA GLU A 632 20.17 -13.84 7.66
C GLU A 632 19.70 -15.12 8.39
N LYS A 633 18.38 -15.36 8.49
CA LYS A 633 17.82 -16.48 9.24
C LYS A 633 18.25 -17.84 8.66
N VAL A 634 19.15 -18.51 9.37
CA VAL A 634 19.60 -19.89 9.10
C VAL A 634 19.12 -20.84 10.18
N VAL A 635 18.56 -21.97 9.76
CA VAL A 635 18.17 -23.09 10.62
C VAL A 635 19.15 -24.23 10.45
N ILE A 636 19.64 -24.75 11.58
CA ILE A 636 20.50 -25.93 11.64
C ILE A 636 19.64 -27.15 11.96
N VAL A 637 19.75 -28.18 11.14
CA VAL A 637 19.07 -29.46 11.35
C VAL A 637 19.94 -30.34 12.24
N GLU A 638 19.49 -30.55 13.48
CA GLU A 638 20.19 -31.39 14.46
C GLU A 638 19.79 -32.86 14.31
N TYR A 639 20.80 -33.74 14.13
CA TYR A 639 20.68 -35.19 13.99
C TYR A 639 20.32 -35.91 15.29
#